data_AF-A0A8B8BMW3-F1
#
_entry.id   AF-A0A8B8BMW3-F1
#
_cell.length_a   1.000
_cell.length_b   1.000
_cell.length_c   1.000
_cell.angle_alpha   90.00
_cell.angle_beta   90.00
_cell.angle_gamma   90.00
#
_symmetry.space_group_name_H-M   'P 1'
#
loop_
_entity.id
_entity.type
_entity.pdbx_description
1 polymer ?
#
loop_
_entity_poly.entity_id
_entity_poly.type
_entity_poly.pdbx_seq_one_letter_code
_entity_poly.pdbx_strand_id
1 'polypeptide(L)'
;MRSLVFVISFLGFGFAAEWSGNVCYRWRTTCVWKWGCKYQTWMGCNAWGNVSVEVQDKEWYCCPGWRHNANNNCNIPICPYDCGGYDNGRCINPDQCQCNPGYTGKYCTAVAACSHLKPCYPGYCTSNACMCTNNFYPENSGTSNCLTFPNLADYLPTIEQSTFELGYFHPVKNMLIYNMTIDSAMSTNNVEIFWTNRRDGNKMNFTFQSIFSPSTLNLPDKPGYIPNFALGITQADISVTLTDFNGNNKYSTTLNCDANRDNPRSESLYRCDKSIDNFNTRFDSGDTYAVTFNARNGGFRILDNSGGKQYYTGQQTSRSIELKFDTETPYHCSQKGECSDSQTMMKITNDVTKVPIQISWNGWKDTLSKVARYALEVFKLVKAGDGTLKEPYTDLVPNPVPLTITEFNETSEGGAHSFTFQPQEPGVYSWILEVNDKANNSAYVRRFVIYDPSSTVTSDSTHPLYATSGNAESEFKWQSNNPLNASFSWNRHFLNELHESGNFLARIRLFPASLSDGGDRDGYKKIPDANDDTEGTRGRDAIPNERGIIKYDIAYALGKNQLSPQAYQYTDRTNPSISIPLSQTLQDGNSLSLWVRAYDILGNTKVERHVLHYDSTKPEVSSLELETNVGSGHMNFTSSVRIMGASDPHSGVKRIKYRFKALSTGKVINNRDFPYYNPPRDQYYCNTNPCDTNLPTEESFGRTINLPFSNCYAMNVSDVSTETVNLEMDIYNSAGLYIRREVQITNLTSLKGINDYFGPQNIRIDDTFKIMWDQAPSCYNIQGFQFALSKANGQVLQNSTIYEIQDWIILDGLEGGATYSLELFTLYGSDKDNPIRSVPSNFTFVAKTQSSQGSMCILQCADITKITGFLLIVFVQLIGY
;
A
#
# COMPACT_ATOMS: atom_id res chain seq x y z
N MET A 1 -45.07 133.13 6.05
CA MET A 1 -45.15 134.11 7.15
C MET A 1 -46.59 134.07 7.65
N ARG A 2 -46.79 133.74 8.94
CA ARG A 2 -47.98 133.98 9.79
C ARG A 2 -49.34 133.45 9.30
N SER A 3 -49.92 132.45 9.97
CA SER A 3 -50.65 132.48 11.26
C SER A 3 -52.15 132.77 11.12
N LEU A 4 -52.91 131.74 11.50
CA LEU A 4 -54.13 131.70 12.31
C LEU A 4 -55.45 132.39 11.88
N VAL A 5 -56.43 131.49 11.68
CA VAL A 5 -57.74 131.37 12.37
C VAL A 5 -58.79 132.46 12.15
N PHE A 6 -59.92 132.05 11.56
CA PHE A 6 -61.23 132.08 12.25
C PHE A 6 -62.15 130.94 11.76
N VAL A 7 -62.90 130.40 12.71
CA VAL A 7 -63.82 129.25 12.64
C VAL A 7 -65.21 129.68 12.15
N ILE A 8 -65.84 128.94 11.23
CA ILE A 8 -67.31 128.74 11.19
C ILE A 8 -67.61 127.29 10.74
N SER A 9 -68.47 126.63 11.51
CA SER A 9 -68.92 125.24 11.44
C SER A 9 -70.14 125.02 10.52
N PHE A 10 -70.18 123.89 9.79
CA PHE A 10 -71.39 123.28 9.23
C PHE A 10 -71.31 121.73 9.31
N LEU A 11 -72.33 121.13 9.94
CA LEU A 11 -72.69 119.69 9.97
C LEU A 11 -73.03 119.22 8.53
N GLY A 12 -72.86 117.99 8.05
CA GLY A 12 -72.78 116.66 8.62
C GLY A 12 -73.75 115.74 7.84
N PHE A 13 -73.25 114.89 6.93
CA PHE A 13 -73.99 113.77 6.31
C PHE A 13 -73.04 112.58 6.08
N GLY A 14 -73.35 111.44 6.69
CA GLY A 14 -72.62 110.17 6.52
C GLY A 14 -73.18 109.32 5.37
N PHE A 15 -72.29 108.61 4.68
CA PHE A 15 -72.62 107.66 3.61
C PHE A 15 -72.96 106.28 4.19
N ALA A 16 -74.00 105.61 3.66
CA ALA A 16 -74.39 104.23 4.01
C ALA A 16 -73.60 103.20 3.19
N ALA A 17 -73.25 102.05 3.78
CA ALA A 17 -72.50 100.97 3.15
C ALA A 17 -73.38 100.11 2.20
N GLU A 18 -72.92 99.86 0.97
CA GLU A 18 -73.58 99.01 -0.04
C GLU A 18 -73.29 97.51 0.20
N TRP A 19 -74.30 96.65 0.06
CA TRP A 19 -74.17 95.19 0.14
C TRP A 19 -73.53 94.62 -1.15
N SER A 20 -72.72 93.55 -1.05
CA SER A 20 -72.04 92.92 -2.21
C SER A 20 -72.08 91.38 -2.18
N GLY A 21 -71.98 90.73 -3.35
CA GLY A 21 -72.07 89.28 -3.49
C GLY A 21 -73.50 88.78 -3.80
N ASN A 22 -73.88 87.61 -3.28
CA ASN A 22 -75.22 87.02 -3.47
C ASN A 22 -76.27 87.70 -2.56
N VAL A 23 -76.77 88.88 -2.95
CA VAL A 23 -77.66 89.74 -2.14
C VAL A 23 -79.10 89.77 -2.70
N CYS A 24 -80.09 89.70 -1.81
CA CYS A 24 -81.54 89.74 -2.05
C CYS A 24 -82.18 90.91 -1.25
N TYR A 25 -83.42 91.36 -1.57
CA TYR A 25 -84.11 92.43 -0.81
C TYR A 25 -85.60 92.18 -0.56
N ARG A 26 -86.18 92.87 0.44
CA ARG A 26 -87.62 92.92 0.75
C ARG A 26 -88.07 94.35 1.10
N TRP A 27 -89.38 94.64 1.04
CA TRP A 27 -89.96 95.97 1.32
C TRP A 27 -90.47 96.11 2.77
N ARG A 28 -90.35 97.29 3.38
CA ARG A 28 -90.80 97.65 4.74
C ARG A 28 -91.53 99.00 4.73
N THR A 29 -92.72 99.10 5.34
CA THR A 29 -93.56 100.33 5.35
C THR A 29 -93.46 101.07 6.69
N THR A 30 -93.33 102.41 6.68
CA THR A 30 -93.30 103.28 7.87
C THR A 30 -94.13 104.56 7.68
N CYS A 31 -94.80 105.07 8.73
CA CYS A 31 -95.65 106.27 8.68
C CYS A 31 -94.89 107.54 9.11
N VAL A 32 -95.04 108.65 8.37
CA VAL A 32 -94.46 109.96 8.69
C VAL A 32 -95.49 111.09 8.53
N TRP A 33 -95.42 112.14 9.37
CA TRP A 33 -96.38 113.27 9.39
C TRP A 33 -95.91 114.44 8.51
N LYS A 34 -96.80 115.03 7.69
CA LYS A 34 -96.54 116.24 6.88
C LYS A 34 -97.62 117.31 7.06
N TRP A 35 -97.24 118.59 6.99
CA TRP A 35 -98.11 119.74 7.22
C TRP A 35 -98.99 120.03 5.99
N GLY A 36 -100.32 120.05 6.12
CA GLY A 36 -101.29 120.16 5.01
C GLY A 36 -102.63 120.77 5.43
N CYS A 37 -103.51 121.10 4.47
CA CYS A 37 -104.75 121.81 4.82
C CYS A 37 -105.87 120.88 5.29
N LYS A 38 -106.43 121.13 6.48
CA LYS A 38 -107.41 120.26 7.15
C LYS A 38 -108.88 120.56 6.79
N TYR A 39 -109.23 121.77 6.33
CA TYR A 39 -110.62 122.14 5.99
C TYR A 39 -110.70 123.29 4.96
N GLN A 40 -111.27 123.08 3.76
CA GLN A 40 -111.38 124.07 2.66
C GLN A 40 -112.82 124.54 2.40
N THR A 41 -113.02 125.85 2.15
CA THR A 41 -114.26 126.45 1.63
C THR A 41 -113.98 127.40 0.46
N TRP A 42 -115.03 127.86 -0.24
CA TRP A 42 -114.94 128.56 -1.54
C TRP A 42 -114.30 129.96 -1.53
N MET A 43 -113.93 130.51 -0.37
CA MET A 43 -113.06 131.71 -0.27
C MET A 43 -111.62 131.39 0.21
N GLY A 44 -111.23 130.11 0.29
CA GLY A 44 -109.88 129.69 0.67
C GLY A 44 -109.83 128.79 1.91
N CYS A 45 -108.65 128.20 2.16
CA CYS A 45 -108.49 127.19 3.21
C CYS A 45 -108.46 127.79 4.62
N ASN A 46 -109.35 127.33 5.50
CA ASN A 46 -109.64 127.97 6.78
C ASN A 46 -108.94 127.32 8.00
N ALA A 47 -108.26 126.17 7.83
CA ALA A 47 -107.42 125.58 8.90
C ALA A 47 -106.32 124.63 8.35
N TRP A 48 -105.07 124.85 8.74
CA TRP A 48 -103.90 124.00 8.40
C TRP A 48 -103.43 123.16 9.60
N GLY A 49 -102.95 121.93 9.36
CA GLY A 49 -102.35 121.08 10.39
C GLY A 49 -101.66 119.82 9.83
N ASN A 50 -100.95 119.06 10.67
CA ASN A 50 -100.27 117.83 10.25
C ASN A 50 -101.25 116.69 9.89
N VAL A 51 -100.95 115.99 8.80
CA VAL A 51 -101.64 114.80 8.26
C VAL A 51 -100.61 113.68 8.06
N SER A 52 -100.95 112.43 8.41
CA SER A 52 -100.00 111.29 8.32
C SER A 52 -100.02 110.68 6.93
N VAL A 53 -98.83 110.29 6.43
CA VAL A 53 -98.65 109.65 5.12
C VAL A 53 -97.70 108.45 5.26
N GLU A 54 -98.04 107.31 4.65
CA GLU A 54 -97.22 106.08 4.63
C GLU A 54 -96.13 106.13 3.56
N VAL A 55 -94.91 105.65 3.88
CA VAL A 55 -93.75 105.55 2.97
C VAL A 55 -93.14 104.14 3.04
N GLN A 56 -92.69 103.58 1.90
CA GLN A 56 -92.06 102.24 1.81
C GLN A 56 -90.54 102.33 1.53
N ASP A 57 -89.73 101.56 2.27
CA ASP A 57 -88.27 101.44 2.13
C ASP A 57 -87.82 99.98 1.87
N LYS A 58 -86.67 99.77 1.19
CA LYS A 58 -86.09 98.44 0.90
C LYS A 58 -85.06 98.00 1.95
N GLU A 59 -85.14 96.76 2.41
CA GLU A 59 -84.19 96.09 3.31
C GLU A 59 -83.44 94.95 2.56
N TRP A 60 -82.09 94.96 2.57
CA TRP A 60 -81.22 94.00 1.86
C TRP A 60 -80.68 92.92 2.81
N TYR A 61 -80.54 91.67 2.32
CA TYR A 61 -80.00 90.51 3.06
C TYR A 61 -79.33 89.48 2.13
N CYS A 62 -78.51 88.55 2.64
CA CYS A 62 -77.91 87.50 1.80
C CYS A 62 -78.95 86.50 1.30
N CYS A 63 -78.86 86.11 0.02
CA CYS A 63 -79.78 85.14 -0.56
C CYS A 63 -79.67 83.76 0.15
N PRO A 64 -80.76 82.96 0.16
CA PRO A 64 -80.78 81.65 0.83
C PRO A 64 -79.61 80.74 0.40
N GLY A 65 -78.93 80.13 1.37
CA GLY A 65 -77.74 79.29 1.14
C GLY A 65 -76.40 80.02 1.26
N TRP A 66 -76.40 81.34 1.47
CA TRP A 66 -75.19 82.15 1.64
C TRP A 66 -75.26 83.00 2.91
N ARG A 67 -74.13 83.18 3.59
CA ARG A 67 -74.00 84.12 4.72
C ARG A 67 -72.95 85.18 4.46
N HIS A 68 -73.08 86.32 5.14
CA HIS A 68 -72.10 87.40 5.06
C HIS A 68 -70.92 87.15 5.99
N ASN A 69 -69.75 87.68 5.62
CA ASN A 69 -68.53 87.67 6.44
C ASN A 69 -68.46 88.84 7.46
N ALA A 70 -69.59 89.23 8.05
CA ALA A 70 -69.76 90.41 8.92
C ALA A 70 -69.65 91.80 8.25
N ASN A 71 -69.14 91.92 7.00
CA ASN A 71 -69.06 93.19 6.24
C ASN A 71 -70.07 93.27 5.08
N ASN A 72 -71.28 92.72 5.24
CA ASN A 72 -72.32 92.69 4.20
C ASN A 72 -71.88 92.09 2.84
N ASN A 73 -70.90 91.18 2.84
CA ASN A 73 -70.41 90.46 1.66
C ASN A 73 -70.82 88.97 1.71
N CYS A 74 -71.75 88.57 0.84
CA CYS A 74 -72.45 87.29 0.86
C CYS A 74 -71.75 86.19 0.01
N ASN A 75 -70.51 85.83 0.37
CA ASN A 75 -69.68 84.85 -0.35
C ASN A 75 -69.35 83.55 0.40
N ILE A 76 -69.92 83.34 1.60
CA ILE A 76 -69.70 82.09 2.36
C ILE A 76 -70.88 81.16 2.13
N PRO A 77 -70.70 80.01 1.44
CA PRO A 77 -71.78 79.05 1.24
C PRO A 77 -72.11 78.33 2.56
N ILE A 78 -73.39 77.99 2.75
CA ILE A 78 -73.88 77.21 3.88
C ILE A 78 -74.15 75.77 3.39
N CYS A 79 -73.43 74.79 3.92
CA CYS A 79 -73.68 73.37 3.68
C CYS A 79 -74.32 72.69 4.91
N PRO A 80 -75.22 71.71 4.73
CA PRO A 80 -75.75 70.91 5.84
C PRO A 80 -74.63 70.17 6.57
N TYR A 81 -74.77 70.09 7.91
CA TYR A 81 -73.83 69.43 8.82
C TYR A 81 -72.38 69.92 8.75
N ASP A 82 -72.15 71.12 8.20
CA ASP A 82 -70.82 71.71 7.99
C ASP A 82 -69.84 70.75 7.28
N CYS A 83 -70.35 69.94 6.33
CA CYS A 83 -69.57 68.90 5.65
C CYS A 83 -68.83 67.95 6.62
N GLY A 84 -69.48 67.62 7.73
CA GLY A 84 -68.92 66.75 8.77
C GLY A 84 -67.97 67.48 9.73
N GLY A 85 -67.81 68.80 9.60
CA GLY A 85 -66.85 69.63 10.36
C GLY A 85 -65.53 69.81 9.61
N TYR A 86 -64.72 70.76 10.09
CA TYR A 86 -63.44 71.16 9.46
C TYR A 86 -62.48 70.00 9.19
N ASP A 87 -62.51 68.97 10.04
CA ASP A 87 -61.65 67.80 9.94
C ASP A 87 -62.11 66.79 8.87
N ASN A 88 -63.40 66.78 8.52
CA ASN A 88 -64.01 65.74 7.68
C ASN A 88 -64.24 66.19 6.22
N GLY A 89 -64.45 67.49 6.00
CA GLY A 89 -64.62 68.04 4.65
C GLY A 89 -64.81 69.55 4.66
N ARG A 90 -64.77 70.15 3.47
CA ARG A 90 -64.97 71.59 3.28
C ARG A 90 -66.15 71.88 2.37
N CYS A 91 -66.99 72.84 2.76
CA CYS A 91 -68.08 73.36 1.93
C CYS A 91 -67.50 74.21 0.79
N ILE A 92 -67.68 73.75 -0.45
CA ILE A 92 -67.17 74.43 -1.65
C ILE A 92 -68.29 75.18 -2.40
N ASN A 93 -69.54 74.79 -2.20
CA ASN A 93 -70.74 75.43 -2.75
C ASN A 93 -71.96 75.10 -1.87
N PRO A 94 -73.08 75.84 -1.95
CA PRO A 94 -74.28 75.49 -1.20
C PRO A 94 -74.71 74.04 -1.50
N ASP A 95 -74.84 73.23 -0.46
CA ASP A 95 -75.18 71.79 -0.51
C ASP A 95 -74.16 70.88 -1.24
N GLN A 96 -72.93 71.35 -1.47
CA GLN A 96 -71.81 70.59 -2.07
C GLN A 96 -70.55 70.61 -1.18
N CYS A 97 -70.16 69.43 -0.71
CA CYS A 97 -68.99 69.21 0.14
C CYS A 97 -67.85 68.52 -0.62
N GLN A 98 -66.62 68.97 -0.37
CA GLN A 98 -65.39 68.26 -0.76
C GLN A 98 -64.83 67.55 0.47
N CYS A 99 -64.83 66.21 0.47
CA CYS A 99 -64.40 65.44 1.64
C CYS A 99 -62.88 65.40 1.77
N ASN A 100 -62.41 65.49 3.02
CA ASN A 100 -61.01 65.30 3.33
C ASN A 100 -60.65 63.80 3.20
N PRO A 101 -59.38 63.47 2.89
CA PRO A 101 -58.93 62.08 2.78
C PRO A 101 -59.27 61.27 4.04
N GLY A 102 -60.12 60.25 3.92
CA GLY A 102 -60.66 59.51 5.08
C GLY A 102 -62.19 59.44 5.13
N TYR A 103 -62.86 60.38 4.47
CA TYR A 103 -64.31 60.55 4.53
C TYR A 103 -64.93 60.54 3.13
N THR A 104 -66.19 60.11 3.06
CA THR A 104 -66.96 59.95 1.82
C THR A 104 -68.43 60.27 2.05
N GLY A 105 -69.23 60.23 0.98
CA GLY A 105 -70.65 60.56 0.99
C GLY A 105 -70.95 62.04 0.76
N LYS A 106 -72.22 62.36 0.45
CA LYS A 106 -72.69 63.70 0.04
C LYS A 106 -72.30 64.83 1.02
N TYR A 107 -72.19 64.49 2.31
CA TYR A 107 -71.89 65.45 3.39
C TYR A 107 -70.60 65.11 4.16
N CYS A 108 -69.76 64.19 3.65
CA CYS A 108 -68.49 63.80 4.28
C CYS A 108 -68.62 63.27 5.72
N THR A 109 -69.78 62.73 6.08
CA THR A 109 -70.07 62.15 7.40
C THR A 109 -69.81 60.65 7.48
N ALA A 110 -69.62 59.97 6.34
CA ALA A 110 -69.29 58.55 6.30
C ALA A 110 -67.78 58.36 6.19
N VAL A 111 -67.21 57.42 6.96
CA VAL A 111 -65.80 57.03 6.81
C VAL A 111 -65.64 56.26 5.51
N ALA A 112 -64.66 56.64 4.69
CA ALA A 112 -64.37 55.93 3.44
C ALA A 112 -64.06 54.45 3.72
N ALA A 113 -64.56 53.55 2.86
CA ALA A 113 -64.36 52.10 3.01
C ALA A 113 -62.87 51.71 3.11
N CYS A 114 -62.00 52.50 2.48
CA CYS A 114 -60.57 52.49 2.75
C CYS A 114 -60.00 53.90 2.84
N SER A 115 -59.04 54.07 3.75
CA SER A 115 -58.29 55.30 3.96
C SER A 115 -57.06 55.03 4.82
N HIS A 116 -56.32 56.07 5.21
CA HIS A 116 -55.28 55.95 6.24
C HIS A 116 -55.83 55.43 7.60
N LEU A 117 -57.13 55.59 7.88
CA LEU A 117 -57.80 55.05 9.08
C LEU A 117 -58.27 53.60 8.92
N LYS A 118 -58.50 53.16 7.67
CA LYS A 118 -58.89 51.79 7.28
C LYS A 118 -58.04 51.34 6.08
N PRO A 119 -56.74 51.08 6.28
CA PRO A 119 -55.81 50.85 5.17
C PRO A 119 -55.98 49.48 4.53
N CYS A 120 -56.10 49.42 3.21
CA CYS A 120 -56.31 48.17 2.46
C CYS A 120 -55.23 47.97 1.41
N TYR A 121 -54.14 47.27 1.77
CA TYR A 121 -53.06 46.99 0.84
C TYR A 121 -52.22 45.78 1.30
N PRO A 122 -51.93 44.79 0.44
CA PRO A 122 -52.37 44.67 -0.95
C PRO A 122 -53.83 44.20 -1.05
N GLY A 123 -54.68 45.04 -1.61
CA GLY A 123 -56.11 44.81 -1.67
C GLY A 123 -56.82 45.93 -2.43
N TYR A 124 -58.12 45.77 -2.64
CA TYR A 124 -58.98 46.81 -3.19
C TYR A 124 -60.19 47.07 -2.30
N CYS A 125 -60.78 48.22 -2.53
CA CYS A 125 -61.84 48.77 -1.70
C CYS A 125 -63.16 48.59 -2.42
N THR A 126 -64.08 47.84 -1.80
CA THR A 126 -65.48 47.83 -2.21
C THR A 126 -66.24 48.97 -1.52
N SER A 127 -67.51 49.18 -1.85
CA SER A 127 -68.33 50.24 -1.27
C SER A 127 -68.39 50.21 0.26
N ASN A 128 -68.26 49.03 0.88
CA ASN A 128 -68.45 48.85 2.33
C ASN A 128 -67.30 48.11 3.05
N ALA A 129 -66.34 47.52 2.33
CA ALA A 129 -65.27 46.71 2.95
C ALA A 129 -63.98 46.68 2.12
N CYS A 130 -62.85 46.46 2.80
CA CYS A 130 -61.58 46.17 2.15
C CYS A 130 -61.49 44.66 1.85
N MET A 131 -61.13 44.34 0.61
CA MET A 131 -60.88 42.98 0.14
C MET A 131 -59.40 42.82 -0.16
N CYS A 132 -58.73 41.94 0.58
CA CYS A 132 -57.34 41.62 0.34
C CYS A 132 -57.19 40.84 -0.97
N THR A 133 -56.17 41.17 -1.74
CA THR A 133 -55.82 40.46 -2.98
C THR A 133 -54.61 39.59 -2.76
N ASN A 134 -54.27 38.76 -3.74
CA ASN A 134 -53.02 37.99 -3.72
C ASN A 134 -52.96 37.08 -2.47
N ASN A 135 -54.14 36.61 -2.01
CA ASN A 135 -54.34 35.77 -0.83
C ASN A 135 -53.84 36.35 0.50
N PHE A 136 -53.47 37.65 0.55
CA PHE A 136 -53.23 38.31 1.83
C PHE A 136 -54.48 38.26 2.68
N TYR A 137 -54.30 38.26 3.99
CA TYR A 137 -55.41 38.25 4.92
C TYR A 137 -55.15 39.21 6.08
N PRO A 138 -56.22 39.61 6.79
CA PRO A 138 -56.07 40.54 7.88
C PRO A 138 -55.48 39.88 9.12
N GLU A 139 -54.73 40.66 9.89
CA GLU A 139 -54.03 40.19 11.09
C GLU A 139 -55.00 39.75 12.20
N ASN A 140 -56.19 40.36 12.28
CA ASN A 140 -57.25 40.01 13.21
C ASN A 140 -58.60 39.88 12.50
N SER A 141 -59.43 38.95 12.97
CA SER A 141 -60.81 38.76 12.54
C SER A 141 -61.67 39.98 12.86
N GLY A 142 -61.72 40.95 11.93
CA GLY A 142 -62.52 42.17 12.05
C GLY A 142 -61.82 43.47 11.63
N THR A 143 -60.49 43.47 11.46
CA THR A 143 -59.74 44.62 10.94
C THR A 143 -59.35 44.39 9.49
N SER A 144 -59.84 45.19 8.55
CA SER A 144 -59.54 44.99 7.13
C SER A 144 -58.19 45.65 6.74
N ASN A 145 -57.06 45.04 7.14
CA ASN A 145 -55.73 45.62 7.02
C ASN A 145 -54.76 44.91 6.05
N CYS A 146 -55.04 43.67 5.60
CA CYS A 146 -54.23 42.90 4.63
C CYS A 146 -52.73 42.82 4.96
N LEU A 147 -52.36 42.74 6.23
CA LEU A 147 -50.95 42.78 6.66
C LEU A 147 -50.27 41.40 6.69
N THR A 148 -51.01 40.31 6.55
CA THR A 148 -50.43 38.96 6.69
C THR A 148 -50.28 38.27 5.35
N PHE A 149 -49.07 37.77 5.09
CA PHE A 149 -48.75 37.00 3.89
C PHE A 149 -49.49 35.66 3.91
N PRO A 150 -50.00 35.16 2.78
CA PRO A 150 -50.54 33.81 2.69
C PRO A 150 -49.45 32.76 2.94
N ASN A 151 -49.87 31.60 3.44
CA ASN A 151 -49.00 30.42 3.54
C ASN A 151 -49.00 29.66 2.20
N LEU A 152 -48.36 30.25 1.18
CA LEU A 152 -48.24 29.72 -0.17
C LEU A 152 -46.78 29.79 -0.62
N ALA A 153 -46.35 28.86 -1.48
CA ALA A 153 -44.94 28.71 -1.87
C ALA A 153 -44.30 30.00 -2.43
N ASP A 154 -45.02 30.75 -3.28
CA ASP A 154 -44.53 32.01 -3.87
C ASP A 154 -44.30 33.12 -2.84
N TYR A 155 -44.84 32.97 -1.63
CA TYR A 155 -44.75 33.91 -0.52
C TYR A 155 -43.75 33.47 0.54
N LEU A 156 -43.00 32.39 0.29
CA LEU A 156 -41.89 31.98 1.11
C LEU A 156 -40.59 32.56 0.55
N PRO A 157 -39.66 33.06 1.39
CA PRO A 157 -38.30 33.31 0.94
C PRO A 157 -37.62 31.99 0.58
N THR A 158 -36.74 31.99 -0.43
CA THR A 158 -35.96 30.80 -0.80
C THR A 158 -34.57 30.88 -0.18
N ILE A 159 -34.06 29.78 0.39
CA ILE A 159 -32.66 29.65 0.84
C ILE A 159 -31.90 28.87 -0.23
N GLU A 160 -31.14 29.59 -1.07
CA GLU A 160 -30.43 29.02 -2.22
C GLU A 160 -29.23 28.16 -1.79
N GLN A 161 -28.43 28.66 -0.85
CA GLN A 161 -27.23 28.00 -0.36
C GLN A 161 -27.11 28.18 1.15
N SER A 162 -26.68 27.14 1.86
CA SER A 162 -26.25 27.25 3.25
C SER A 162 -25.06 26.34 3.52
N THR A 163 -24.04 26.92 4.13
CA THR A 163 -22.72 26.31 4.33
C THR A 163 -22.31 26.43 5.78
N PHE A 164 -21.85 25.32 6.34
CA PHE A 164 -21.29 25.22 7.68
C PHE A 164 -19.83 24.75 7.59
N GLU A 165 -18.93 25.49 8.22
CA GLU A 165 -17.53 25.11 8.35
C GLU A 165 -17.18 24.81 9.80
N LEU A 166 -16.55 23.66 10.04
CA LEU A 166 -16.01 23.27 11.34
C LEU A 166 -14.49 23.10 11.23
N GLY A 167 -13.74 23.87 12.02
CA GLY A 167 -12.29 23.82 12.06
C GLY A 167 -11.73 23.67 13.46
N TYR A 168 -10.53 23.11 13.54
CA TYR A 168 -9.73 23.08 14.77
C TYR A 168 -8.45 23.89 14.61
N PHE A 169 -8.37 25.00 15.34
CA PHE A 169 -7.18 25.81 15.46
C PHE A 169 -6.40 25.42 16.71
N HIS A 170 -5.17 24.94 16.53
CA HIS A 170 -4.33 24.53 17.64
C HIS A 170 -3.63 25.77 18.25
N PRO A 171 -3.95 26.17 19.50
CA PRO A 171 -3.47 27.42 20.07
C PRO A 171 -1.95 27.46 20.26
N VAL A 172 -1.33 26.34 20.67
CA VAL A 172 0.14 26.27 20.88
C VAL A 172 0.92 26.25 19.56
N LYS A 173 0.48 25.46 18.57
CA LYS A 173 1.11 25.40 17.24
C LYS A 173 0.76 26.61 16.36
N ASN A 174 -0.20 27.44 16.78
CA ASN A 174 -0.70 28.62 16.08
C ASN A 174 -1.07 28.32 14.61
N MET A 175 -1.74 27.19 14.37
CA MET A 175 -2.10 26.73 13.02
C MET A 175 -3.45 26.01 13.01
N LEU A 176 -4.12 26.05 11.86
CA LEU A 176 -5.33 25.28 11.59
C LEU A 176 -4.95 23.83 11.27
N ILE A 177 -5.44 22.88 12.06
CA ILE A 177 -5.13 21.45 11.90
C ILE A 177 -6.03 20.81 10.85
N TYR A 178 -7.32 21.15 10.87
CA TYR A 178 -8.28 20.73 9.86
C TYR A 178 -9.40 21.77 9.72
N ASN A 179 -10.05 21.76 8.56
CA ASN A 179 -11.26 22.51 8.28
C ASN A 179 -12.17 21.65 7.39
N MET A 180 -13.39 21.39 7.83
CA MET A 180 -14.40 20.68 7.06
C MET A 180 -15.50 21.65 6.66
N THR A 181 -15.89 21.61 5.38
CA THR A 181 -16.95 22.44 4.82
C THR A 181 -18.11 21.55 4.41
N ILE A 182 -19.30 21.91 4.85
CA ILE A 182 -20.55 21.19 4.61
C ILE A 182 -21.50 22.14 3.89
N ASP A 183 -22.04 21.73 2.74
CA ASP A 183 -23.06 22.49 2.01
C ASP A 183 -24.37 21.70 1.96
N SER A 184 -25.45 22.39 2.29
CA SER A 184 -26.81 21.88 2.21
C SER A 184 -27.38 21.79 0.79
N ALA A 185 -26.72 22.38 -0.23
CA ALA A 185 -27.26 22.61 -1.58
C ALA A 185 -27.91 21.38 -2.25
N MET A 186 -27.45 20.17 -1.91
CA MET A 186 -27.91 18.89 -2.49
C MET A 186 -29.09 18.24 -1.72
N SER A 187 -29.48 18.80 -0.57
CA SER A 187 -30.57 18.26 0.26
C SER A 187 -31.94 18.49 -0.36
N THR A 188 -32.76 17.44 -0.45
CA THR A 188 -34.16 17.48 -0.93
C THR A 188 -35.19 17.72 0.18
N ASN A 189 -34.81 17.53 1.45
CA ASN A 189 -35.72 17.51 2.60
C ASN A 189 -35.49 18.67 3.60
N ASN A 190 -34.80 19.74 3.17
CA ASN A 190 -34.42 20.89 4.01
C ASN A 190 -33.54 20.54 5.24
N VAL A 191 -33.06 19.31 5.35
CA VAL A 191 -32.12 18.84 6.38
C VAL A 191 -31.06 17.98 5.69
N GLU A 192 -29.80 18.31 5.92
CA GLU A 192 -28.65 17.54 5.44
C GLU A 192 -27.89 16.96 6.63
N ILE A 193 -27.62 15.64 6.63
CA ILE A 193 -27.01 14.94 7.76
C ILE A 193 -25.60 14.45 7.37
N PHE A 194 -24.60 14.83 8.15
CA PHE A 194 -23.21 14.39 8.02
C PHE A 194 -22.72 13.71 9.29
N TRP A 195 -21.86 12.71 9.13
CA TRP A 195 -21.21 12.01 10.23
C TRP A 195 -19.73 12.37 10.29
N THR A 196 -19.17 12.48 11.49
CA THR A 196 -17.75 12.76 11.69
C THR A 196 -17.24 12.19 13.01
N ASN A 197 -15.96 11.85 13.06
CA ASN A 197 -15.23 11.51 14.28
C ASN A 197 -14.37 12.67 14.82
N ARG A 198 -14.50 13.87 14.25
CA ARG A 198 -13.69 15.06 14.60
C ARG A 198 -14.25 15.83 15.78
N ARG A 199 -13.76 15.54 16.97
CA ARG A 199 -14.30 16.06 18.24
C ARG A 199 -13.70 17.39 18.75
N ASP A 200 -12.65 17.89 18.13
CA ASP A 200 -11.86 19.02 18.67
C ASP A 200 -12.20 20.38 18.04
N GLY A 201 -13.28 20.46 17.27
CA GLY A 201 -13.63 21.68 16.54
C GLY A 201 -13.87 22.87 17.47
N ASN A 202 -13.11 23.96 17.28
CA ASN A 202 -13.18 25.17 18.12
C ASN A 202 -13.43 26.46 17.33
N LYS A 203 -13.49 26.38 16.00
CA LYS A 203 -13.79 27.48 15.10
C LYS A 203 -14.91 27.07 14.16
N MET A 204 -15.96 27.88 14.09
CA MET A 204 -17.14 27.59 13.29
C MET A 204 -17.52 28.79 12.45
N ASN A 205 -17.73 28.59 11.15
CA ASN A 205 -18.25 29.62 10.26
C ASN A 205 -19.57 29.15 9.65
N PHE A 206 -20.50 30.08 9.50
CA PHE A 206 -21.82 29.83 8.96
C PHE A 206 -22.09 30.88 7.90
N THR A 207 -22.47 30.43 6.71
CA THR A 207 -22.85 31.32 5.62
C THR A 207 -24.12 30.82 4.98
N PHE A 208 -25.08 31.71 4.69
CA PHE A 208 -26.22 31.33 3.88
C PHE A 208 -26.71 32.48 3.02
N GLN A 209 -27.37 32.12 1.92
CA GLN A 209 -27.92 33.04 0.95
C GLN A 209 -29.41 32.79 0.78
N SER A 210 -30.19 33.86 0.82
CA SER A 210 -31.65 33.82 0.65
C SER A 210 -32.14 34.91 -0.28
N ILE A 211 -33.21 34.64 -1.02
CA ILE A 211 -33.83 35.61 -1.91
C ILE A 211 -35.35 35.63 -1.71
N PHE A 212 -35.92 36.83 -1.87
CA PHE A 212 -37.35 37.02 -1.99
C PHE A 212 -37.61 38.11 -3.04
N SER A 213 -38.47 37.81 -4.01
CA SER A 213 -38.78 38.68 -5.14
C SER A 213 -40.25 39.09 -5.13
N PRO A 214 -40.62 40.17 -4.42
CA PRO A 214 -42.00 40.67 -4.38
C PRO A 214 -42.58 41.03 -5.75
N SER A 215 -41.74 41.35 -6.75
CA SER A 215 -42.17 41.67 -8.11
C SER A 215 -42.95 40.54 -8.80
N THR A 216 -42.70 39.27 -8.42
CA THR A 216 -43.43 38.11 -8.98
C THR A 216 -44.87 38.03 -8.46
N LEU A 217 -45.19 38.72 -7.37
CA LEU A 217 -46.48 38.60 -6.70
C LEU A 217 -47.61 39.35 -7.40
N ASN A 218 -47.36 40.14 -8.44
CA ASN A 218 -48.37 40.93 -9.17
C ASN A 218 -49.30 41.72 -8.23
N LEU A 219 -48.72 42.56 -7.38
CA LEU A 219 -49.46 43.36 -6.39
C LEU A 219 -50.29 44.47 -7.08
N PRO A 220 -51.46 44.85 -6.52
CA PRO A 220 -52.27 45.95 -7.06
C PRO A 220 -51.54 47.30 -6.94
N ASP A 221 -52.00 48.29 -7.71
CA ASP A 221 -51.49 49.66 -7.62
C ASP A 221 -51.68 50.24 -6.22
N LYS A 222 -50.64 50.90 -5.70
CA LYS A 222 -50.66 51.45 -4.35
C LYS A 222 -51.69 52.59 -4.25
N PRO A 223 -52.62 52.56 -3.27
CA PRO A 223 -53.55 53.65 -3.03
C PRO A 223 -52.84 54.96 -2.61
N GLY A 224 -53.47 56.11 -2.88
CA GLY A 224 -52.88 57.43 -2.61
C GLY A 224 -52.57 57.71 -1.12
N TYR A 225 -53.26 57.05 -0.18
CA TYR A 225 -52.99 57.16 1.26
C TYR A 225 -51.80 56.31 1.74
N ILE A 226 -51.13 55.59 0.83
CA ILE A 226 -49.90 54.85 1.07
C ILE A 226 -48.77 55.55 0.29
N PRO A 227 -48.08 56.51 0.91
CA PRO A 227 -46.96 57.21 0.28
C PRO A 227 -45.83 56.24 -0.11
N ASN A 228 -45.51 55.28 0.76
CA ASN A 228 -44.38 54.37 0.59
C ASN A 228 -44.67 52.98 1.18
N PHE A 229 -44.15 51.93 0.54
CA PHE A 229 -44.14 50.57 1.06
C PHE A 229 -42.91 49.83 0.52
N ALA A 230 -42.45 48.81 1.24
CA ALA A 230 -41.41 47.91 0.78
C ALA A 230 -41.63 46.52 1.36
N LEU A 231 -41.43 45.48 0.55
CA LEU A 231 -41.52 44.07 0.93
C LEU A 231 -40.18 43.40 0.64
N GLY A 232 -39.80 42.39 1.42
CA GLY A 232 -38.48 41.75 1.31
C GLY A 232 -38.17 40.84 2.48
N ILE A 233 -36.94 40.36 2.57
CA ILE A 233 -36.41 39.67 3.76
C ILE A 233 -36.25 40.70 4.88
N THR A 234 -36.86 40.43 6.03
CA THR A 234 -36.92 41.36 7.17
C THR A 234 -36.25 40.85 8.43
N GLN A 235 -36.09 39.53 8.54
CA GLN A 235 -35.40 38.88 9.63
C GLN A 235 -34.67 37.66 9.07
N ALA A 236 -33.46 37.46 9.57
CA ALA A 236 -32.62 36.33 9.23
C ALA A 236 -31.74 36.01 10.44
N ASP A 237 -31.62 34.73 10.76
CA ASP A 237 -30.82 34.26 11.88
C ASP A 237 -30.32 32.83 11.65
N ILE A 238 -29.29 32.47 12.41
CA ILE A 238 -28.70 31.13 12.41
C ILE A 238 -28.83 30.59 13.82
N SER A 239 -29.67 29.58 13.98
CA SER A 239 -29.87 28.89 15.25
C SER A 239 -28.97 27.66 15.32
N VAL A 240 -28.14 27.60 16.35
CA VAL A 240 -27.17 26.53 16.58
C VAL A 240 -27.58 25.80 17.84
N THR A 241 -27.65 24.47 17.77
CA THR A 241 -27.96 23.62 18.92
C THR A 241 -27.08 22.38 18.92
N LEU A 242 -26.40 22.13 20.04
CA LEU A 242 -25.71 20.89 20.35
C LEU A 242 -26.56 20.08 21.34
N THR A 243 -26.89 18.86 20.96
CA THR A 243 -27.61 17.91 21.81
C THR A 243 -26.73 16.69 22.11
N ASP A 244 -26.86 16.16 23.33
CA ASP A 244 -26.26 14.87 23.68
C ASP A 244 -27.02 13.70 23.04
N PHE A 245 -26.48 12.49 23.16
CA PHE A 245 -27.11 11.26 22.64
C PHE A 245 -28.54 11.00 23.18
N ASN A 246 -28.89 11.52 24.36
CA ASN A 246 -30.23 11.39 24.95
C ASN A 246 -31.17 12.53 24.52
N GLY A 247 -30.69 13.49 23.72
CA GLY A 247 -31.42 14.67 23.28
C GLY A 247 -31.39 15.86 24.26
N ASN A 248 -30.57 15.82 25.32
CA ASN A 248 -30.41 16.97 26.22
C ASN A 248 -29.55 18.06 25.56
N ASN A 249 -29.93 19.31 25.75
CA ASN A 249 -29.21 20.45 25.18
C ASN A 249 -27.89 20.71 25.94
N LYS A 250 -26.75 20.61 25.26
CA LYS A 250 -25.42 20.96 25.79
C LYS A 250 -25.05 22.42 25.51
N TYR A 251 -25.48 22.94 24.36
CA TYR A 251 -25.22 24.31 23.94
C TYR A 251 -26.28 24.78 22.95
N SER A 252 -26.75 26.01 23.10
CA SER A 252 -27.65 26.62 22.13
C SER A 252 -27.44 28.12 22.03
N THR A 253 -27.41 28.63 20.81
CA THR A 253 -27.30 30.06 20.54
C THR A 253 -27.99 30.44 19.24
N THR A 254 -28.35 31.70 19.10
CA THR A 254 -28.92 32.26 17.88
C THR A 254 -28.08 33.46 17.43
N LEU A 255 -27.55 33.38 16.22
CA LEU A 255 -26.73 34.42 15.60
C LEU A 255 -27.61 35.26 14.67
N ASN A 256 -28.00 36.45 15.13
CA ASN A 256 -28.85 37.36 14.36
C ASN A 256 -28.08 38.00 13.21
N CYS A 257 -28.64 37.96 12.00
CA CYS A 257 -28.12 38.65 10.82
C CYS A 257 -28.61 40.10 10.75
N ASP A 258 -28.16 40.87 9.75
CA ASP A 258 -28.42 42.32 9.62
C ASP A 258 -29.74 42.66 8.87
N ALA A 259 -30.59 41.67 8.60
CA ALA A 259 -31.91 41.88 8.01
C ALA A 259 -32.79 42.71 8.95
N ASN A 260 -33.52 43.68 8.39
CA ASN A 260 -34.33 44.59 9.17
C ASN A 260 -35.69 44.85 8.48
N ARG A 261 -36.78 44.77 9.24
CA ARG A 261 -38.13 45.14 8.82
C ARG A 261 -38.28 46.58 8.31
N ASP A 262 -37.40 47.49 8.73
CA ASP A 262 -37.39 48.87 8.27
C ASP A 262 -36.65 49.07 6.95
N ASN A 263 -35.79 48.11 6.57
CA ASN A 263 -35.04 48.10 5.32
C ASN A 263 -35.07 46.68 4.70
N PRO A 264 -36.25 46.23 4.24
CA PRO A 264 -36.41 44.89 3.69
C PRO A 264 -35.54 44.70 2.44
N ARG A 265 -34.90 43.54 2.32
CA ARG A 265 -34.06 43.19 1.15
C ARG A 265 -34.89 42.43 0.11
N SER A 266 -34.96 42.94 -1.10
CA SER A 266 -35.77 42.37 -2.19
C SER A 266 -35.02 42.36 -3.51
N GLU A 267 -35.38 41.43 -4.39
CA GLU A 267 -34.86 41.31 -5.78
C GLU A 267 -33.37 40.99 -5.91
N SER A 268 -32.63 40.93 -4.80
CA SER A 268 -31.23 40.55 -4.75
C SER A 268 -30.99 39.47 -3.69
N LEU A 269 -29.94 38.69 -3.90
CA LEU A 269 -29.46 37.70 -2.94
C LEU A 269 -29.03 38.39 -1.64
N TYR A 270 -29.75 38.09 -0.57
CA TYR A 270 -29.36 38.43 0.79
C TYR A 270 -28.34 37.40 1.28
N ARG A 271 -27.20 37.87 1.81
CA ARG A 271 -26.13 37.02 2.34
C ARG A 271 -25.94 37.30 3.82
N CYS A 272 -25.87 36.26 4.62
CA CYS A 272 -25.48 36.33 6.02
C CYS A 272 -24.25 35.48 6.27
N ASP A 273 -23.22 36.09 6.87
CA ASP A 273 -21.99 35.43 7.29
C ASP A 273 -21.82 35.65 8.81
N LYS A 274 -21.63 34.56 9.57
CA LYS A 274 -21.41 34.57 11.02
C LYS A 274 -20.34 33.57 11.41
N SER A 275 -19.70 33.80 12.56
CA SER A 275 -18.76 32.86 13.14
C SER A 275 -18.98 32.71 14.64
N ILE A 276 -18.54 31.56 15.16
CA ILE A 276 -18.29 31.34 16.58
C ILE A 276 -16.81 30.99 16.68
N ASP A 277 -16.04 31.92 17.24
CA ASP A 277 -14.62 31.72 17.54
C ASP A 277 -14.48 31.28 19.01
N ASN A 278 -13.56 30.34 19.27
CA ASN A 278 -13.29 29.77 20.60
C ASN A 278 -14.44 28.95 21.19
N PHE A 279 -15.09 28.13 20.37
CA PHE A 279 -16.05 27.15 20.87
C PHE A 279 -15.33 26.17 21.82
N ASN A 280 -15.85 26.04 23.04
CA ASN A 280 -15.20 25.31 24.14
C ASN A 280 -16.01 24.13 24.66
N THR A 281 -17.17 23.85 24.06
CA THR A 281 -17.99 22.71 24.46
C THR A 281 -17.44 21.45 23.79
N ARG A 282 -17.25 20.39 24.56
CA ARG A 282 -16.72 19.12 24.06
C ARG A 282 -17.78 18.34 23.29
N PHE A 283 -17.40 17.82 22.13
CA PHE A 283 -18.18 16.83 21.40
C PHE A 283 -17.88 15.42 21.92
N ASP A 284 -18.93 14.65 22.18
CA ASP A 284 -18.88 13.25 22.58
C ASP A 284 -19.57 12.36 21.52
N SER A 285 -19.27 11.06 21.52
CA SER A 285 -19.91 10.11 20.60
C SER A 285 -21.42 10.09 20.82
N GLY A 286 -22.19 10.16 19.73
CA GLY A 286 -23.64 10.24 19.74
C GLY A 286 -24.21 11.65 19.80
N ASP A 287 -23.39 12.69 20.03
CA ASP A 287 -23.85 14.08 20.01
C ASP A 287 -24.34 14.48 18.60
N THR A 288 -25.31 15.40 18.55
CA THR A 288 -25.78 16.02 17.29
C THR A 288 -25.68 17.54 17.38
N TYR A 289 -24.95 18.12 16.43
CA TYR A 289 -24.80 19.56 16.24
C TYR A 289 -25.64 20.02 15.05
N ALA A 290 -26.77 20.65 15.34
CA ALA A 290 -27.72 21.16 14.36
C ALA A 290 -27.53 22.66 14.14
N VAL A 291 -27.42 23.05 12.87
CA VAL A 291 -27.37 24.43 12.42
C VAL A 291 -28.58 24.69 11.55
N THR A 292 -29.50 25.52 12.02
CA THR A 292 -30.72 25.90 11.31
C THR A 292 -30.63 27.35 10.85
N PHE A 293 -30.67 27.55 9.54
CA PHE A 293 -30.70 28.85 8.88
C PHE A 293 -32.14 29.28 8.68
N ASN A 294 -32.51 30.44 9.21
CA ASN A 294 -33.87 30.98 9.13
C ASN A 294 -33.87 32.26 8.30
N ALA A 295 -34.81 32.34 7.35
CA ALA A 295 -35.10 33.57 6.61
C ALA A 295 -36.60 33.86 6.69
N ARG A 296 -36.95 35.07 7.10
CA ARG A 296 -38.34 35.52 7.20
C ARG A 296 -38.55 36.76 6.35
N ASN A 297 -39.54 36.70 5.46
CA ASN A 297 -39.96 37.87 4.69
C ASN A 297 -40.94 38.74 5.49
N GLY A 298 -41.31 39.87 4.90
CA GLY A 298 -42.23 40.83 5.50
C GLY A 298 -42.05 42.17 4.82
N GLY A 299 -42.19 43.24 5.59
CA GLY A 299 -41.88 44.58 5.13
C GLY A 299 -42.66 45.63 5.89
N PHE A 300 -42.84 46.79 5.28
CA PHE A 300 -43.63 47.87 5.86
C PHE A 300 -44.47 48.60 4.82
N ARG A 301 -45.49 49.31 5.32
CA ARG A 301 -46.17 50.40 4.62
C ARG A 301 -46.25 51.63 5.52
N ILE A 302 -46.16 52.80 4.94
CA ILE A 302 -46.36 54.08 5.62
C ILE A 302 -47.74 54.60 5.22
N LEU A 303 -48.50 55.09 6.19
CA LEU A 303 -49.81 55.71 5.97
C LEU A 303 -49.70 57.23 6.11
N ASP A 304 -50.36 57.96 5.21
CA ASP A 304 -50.46 59.43 5.29
C ASP A 304 -51.29 59.91 6.51
N ASN A 305 -51.25 61.21 6.79
CA ASN A 305 -52.10 61.89 7.78
C ASN A 305 -52.12 61.23 9.17
N SER A 306 -50.95 60.99 9.76
CA SER A 306 -50.78 60.46 11.13
C SER A 306 -51.06 58.96 11.31
N GLY A 307 -51.31 58.21 10.23
CA GLY A 307 -51.56 56.75 10.30
C GLY A 307 -50.32 55.90 10.65
N GLY A 308 -49.12 56.47 10.58
CA GLY A 308 -47.87 55.85 11.03
C GLY A 308 -47.35 54.73 10.13
N LYS A 309 -46.28 54.06 10.59
CA LYS A 309 -45.65 52.93 9.90
C LYS A 309 -46.24 51.62 10.42
N GLN A 310 -46.69 50.76 9.51
CA GLN A 310 -47.23 49.43 9.80
C GLN A 310 -46.35 48.36 9.15
N TYR A 311 -46.24 47.19 9.78
CA TYR A 311 -45.41 46.10 9.30
C TYR A 311 -46.26 44.94 8.79
N TYR A 312 -45.74 44.24 7.78
CA TYR A 312 -46.33 43.01 7.32
C TYR A 312 -45.83 41.82 8.13
N THR A 313 -46.75 40.92 8.47
CA THR A 313 -46.45 39.63 9.05
C THR A 313 -46.15 38.65 7.93
N GLY A 314 -44.86 38.42 7.69
CA GLY A 314 -44.41 37.49 6.65
C GLY A 314 -44.22 36.05 7.15
N GLN A 315 -43.84 35.20 6.20
CA GLN A 315 -43.59 33.77 6.33
C GLN A 315 -42.09 33.47 6.49
N GLN A 316 -41.79 32.34 7.11
CA GLN A 316 -40.42 31.89 7.38
C GLN A 316 -40.12 30.60 6.62
N THR A 317 -38.91 30.55 6.06
CA THR A 317 -38.29 29.34 5.53
C THR A 317 -37.09 29.00 6.37
N SER A 318 -36.87 27.70 6.59
CA SER A 318 -35.75 27.19 7.36
C SER A 318 -35.05 26.05 6.60
N ARG A 319 -33.73 26.00 6.69
CA ARG A 319 -32.88 24.90 6.18
C ARG A 319 -31.90 24.50 7.28
N SER A 320 -31.65 23.22 7.47
CA SER A 320 -30.78 22.73 8.54
C SER A 320 -29.64 21.84 8.03
N ILE A 321 -28.50 21.91 8.72
CA ILE A 321 -27.38 20.99 8.60
C ILE A 321 -27.20 20.32 9.97
N GLU A 322 -27.22 19.00 10.01
CA GLU A 322 -26.93 18.20 11.20
C GLU A 322 -25.57 17.52 11.05
N LEU A 323 -24.65 17.82 11.96
CA LEU A 323 -23.40 17.10 12.11
C LEU A 323 -23.51 16.16 13.32
N LYS A 324 -23.45 14.87 13.06
CA LYS A 324 -23.53 13.81 14.06
C LYS A 324 -22.13 13.27 14.36
N PHE A 325 -21.83 13.10 15.65
CA PHE A 325 -20.52 12.65 16.10
C PHE A 325 -20.57 11.16 16.39
N ASP A 326 -19.62 10.43 15.81
CA ASP A 326 -19.40 9.03 16.12
C ASP A 326 -17.89 8.79 16.18
N THR A 327 -17.41 8.42 17.36
CA THR A 327 -15.99 8.13 17.61
C THR A 327 -15.75 6.64 17.86
N GLU A 328 -16.79 5.81 17.75
CA GLU A 328 -16.67 4.36 17.91
C GLU A 328 -16.17 3.75 16.61
N THR A 329 -15.34 2.71 16.70
CA THR A 329 -14.91 1.99 15.50
C THR A 329 -15.90 0.88 15.20
N PRO A 330 -16.10 0.53 13.91
CA PRO A 330 -16.84 -0.67 13.54
C PRO A 330 -16.35 -1.90 14.30
N TYR A 331 -17.27 -2.78 14.66
CA TYR A 331 -16.97 -4.02 15.35
C TYR A 331 -17.57 -5.21 14.60
N HIS A 332 -16.90 -6.35 14.70
CA HIS A 332 -17.45 -7.61 14.25
C HIS A 332 -18.32 -8.23 15.34
N CYS A 333 -19.45 -8.85 14.96
CA CYS A 333 -20.40 -9.44 15.91
C CYS A 333 -19.76 -10.41 16.93
N SER A 334 -18.62 -11.04 16.61
CA SER A 334 -17.96 -12.02 17.48
C SER A 334 -17.34 -11.37 18.70
N GLN A 335 -16.96 -10.09 18.58
CA GLN A 335 -16.39 -9.30 19.68
C GLN A 335 -17.43 -9.00 20.76
N LYS A 336 -18.72 -9.03 20.42
CA LYS A 336 -19.84 -8.83 21.35
C LYS A 336 -20.67 -10.09 21.62
N GLY A 337 -20.28 -11.25 21.05
CA GLY A 337 -21.04 -12.50 21.19
C GLY A 337 -22.40 -12.48 20.48
N GLU A 338 -22.53 -11.70 19.40
CA GLU A 338 -23.78 -11.50 18.66
C GLU A 338 -23.83 -12.27 17.32
N CYS A 339 -22.79 -13.03 16.99
CA CYS A 339 -22.74 -13.72 15.70
C CYS A 339 -23.66 -14.94 15.67
N SER A 340 -24.25 -15.20 14.50
CA SER A 340 -24.68 -16.54 14.13
C SER A 340 -23.48 -17.40 13.68
N ASP A 341 -23.64 -18.72 13.68
CA ASP A 341 -22.57 -19.68 13.31
C ASP A 341 -21.97 -19.48 11.91
N SER A 342 -22.66 -18.75 11.03
CA SER A 342 -22.26 -18.48 9.65
C SER A 342 -21.51 -17.16 9.46
N GLN A 343 -21.24 -16.39 10.53
CA GLN A 343 -20.61 -15.07 10.46
C GLN A 343 -19.12 -15.12 10.84
N THR A 344 -18.29 -14.52 9.98
CA THR A 344 -16.83 -14.54 10.09
C THR A 344 -16.25 -13.18 9.72
N MET A 345 -15.33 -12.70 10.57
CA MET A 345 -14.67 -11.40 10.45
C MET A 345 -13.96 -11.23 9.11
N MET A 346 -13.20 -12.25 8.72
CA MET A 346 -12.59 -12.42 7.41
C MET A 346 -12.12 -13.87 7.32
N LYS A 347 -12.55 -14.58 6.27
CA LYS A 347 -12.24 -15.98 6.05
C LYS A 347 -11.61 -16.17 4.68
N ILE A 348 -10.49 -16.89 4.66
CA ILE A 348 -9.88 -17.42 3.46
C ILE A 348 -10.24 -18.90 3.37
N THR A 349 -10.75 -19.33 2.21
CA THR A 349 -11.23 -20.72 2.07
C THR A 349 -10.09 -21.73 2.16
N ASN A 350 -8.99 -21.48 1.44
CA ASN A 350 -7.75 -22.24 1.49
C ASN A 350 -6.58 -21.26 1.58
N ASP A 351 -5.94 -21.20 2.75
CA ASP A 351 -4.79 -20.35 3.04
C ASP A 351 -3.46 -20.94 2.58
N VAL A 352 -3.48 -22.17 2.06
CA VAL A 352 -2.40 -22.79 1.28
C VAL A 352 -3.01 -23.34 -0.01
N THR A 353 -2.69 -22.74 -1.15
CA THR A 353 -3.41 -22.99 -2.40
C THR A 353 -2.56 -22.85 -3.67
N LYS A 354 -2.97 -23.60 -4.71
CA LYS A 354 -2.49 -23.48 -6.10
C LYS A 354 -3.48 -22.79 -7.04
N VAL A 355 -4.70 -22.56 -6.55
CA VAL A 355 -5.83 -22.00 -7.31
C VAL A 355 -6.16 -20.60 -6.81
N PRO A 356 -6.96 -19.80 -7.55
CA PRO A 356 -7.36 -18.47 -7.12
C PRO A 356 -7.89 -18.43 -5.69
N ILE A 357 -7.48 -17.41 -4.96
CA ILE A 357 -7.76 -17.21 -3.54
C ILE A 357 -9.20 -16.71 -3.39
N GLN A 358 -9.97 -17.39 -2.56
CA GLN A 358 -11.37 -17.05 -2.25
C GLN A 358 -11.49 -16.51 -0.85
N ILE A 359 -11.96 -15.26 -0.74
CA ILE A 359 -12.06 -14.51 0.51
C ILE A 359 -13.51 -14.09 0.73
N SER A 360 -13.96 -14.15 1.97
CA SER A 360 -15.30 -13.70 2.36
C SER A 360 -15.30 -13.08 3.75
N TRP A 361 -16.23 -12.18 3.99
CA TRP A 361 -16.46 -11.56 5.30
C TRP A 361 -17.94 -11.16 5.44
N ASN A 362 -18.42 -11.11 6.68
CA ASN A 362 -19.76 -10.68 7.04
C ASN A 362 -19.83 -10.35 8.53
N GLY A 363 -20.97 -9.86 9.03
CA GLY A 363 -21.18 -9.66 10.47
C GLY A 363 -20.51 -8.43 11.08
N TRP A 364 -19.97 -7.53 10.26
CA TRP A 364 -19.48 -6.22 10.69
C TRP A 364 -20.64 -5.24 10.89
N LYS A 365 -20.60 -4.50 12.00
CA LYS A 365 -21.65 -3.58 12.43
C LYS A 365 -21.04 -2.32 13.01
N ASP A 366 -21.86 -1.28 13.10
CA ASP A 366 -21.53 -0.09 13.87
C ASP A 366 -22.75 0.41 14.65
N THR A 367 -22.50 0.96 15.84
CA THR A 367 -23.55 1.35 16.78
C THR A 367 -24.34 2.57 16.27
N LEU A 368 -23.65 3.56 15.68
CA LEU A 368 -24.21 4.88 15.39
C LEU A 368 -24.26 5.17 13.89
N SER A 369 -23.10 5.44 13.28
CA SER A 369 -23.01 5.93 11.90
C SER A 369 -23.18 4.83 10.84
N LYS A 370 -23.15 3.56 11.26
CA LYS A 370 -23.27 2.36 10.42
C LYS A 370 -22.06 2.16 9.53
N VAL A 371 -21.77 0.89 9.22
CA VAL A 371 -20.72 0.55 8.25
C VAL A 371 -21.08 1.17 6.91
N ALA A 372 -20.11 1.88 6.31
CA ALA A 372 -20.25 2.58 5.04
C ALA A 372 -19.61 1.79 3.91
N ARG A 373 -18.38 1.31 4.12
CA ARG A 373 -17.60 0.64 3.08
C ARG A 373 -16.53 -0.30 3.65
N TYR A 374 -16.03 -1.16 2.78
CA TYR A 374 -14.87 -2.00 2.99
C TYR A 374 -13.79 -1.65 1.98
N ALA A 375 -12.52 -1.71 2.39
CA ALA A 375 -11.38 -1.67 1.49
C ALA A 375 -10.49 -2.90 1.74
N LEU A 376 -10.30 -3.71 0.71
CA LEU A 376 -9.47 -4.91 0.77
C LEU A 376 -8.11 -4.63 0.13
N GLU A 377 -7.07 -4.65 0.94
CA GLU A 377 -5.68 -4.42 0.54
C GLU A 377 -4.91 -5.74 0.45
N VAL A 378 -4.09 -5.89 -0.60
CA VAL A 378 -3.30 -7.10 -0.85
C VAL A 378 -1.81 -6.76 -0.91
N PHE A 379 -1.00 -7.47 -0.14
CA PHE A 379 0.45 -7.32 -0.12
C PHE A 379 1.13 -8.65 -0.43
N LYS A 380 2.15 -8.66 -1.30
CA LYS A 380 3.11 -9.76 -1.37
C LYS A 380 4.15 -9.54 -0.28
N LEU A 381 4.29 -10.50 0.63
CA LEU A 381 5.25 -10.39 1.73
C LEU A 381 6.68 -10.52 1.23
N VAL A 382 7.59 -9.83 1.91
CA VAL A 382 9.01 -9.81 1.62
C VAL A 382 9.82 -10.32 2.82
N LYS A 383 10.99 -10.90 2.54
CA LYS A 383 11.92 -11.38 3.55
C LYS A 383 12.61 -10.22 4.27
N ALA A 384 12.54 -10.22 5.60
CA ALA A 384 13.29 -9.33 6.46
C ALA A 384 14.70 -9.88 6.73
N GLY A 385 15.60 -9.02 7.22
CA GLY A 385 17.00 -9.38 7.49
C GLY A 385 17.19 -10.46 8.57
N ASP A 386 16.22 -10.66 9.45
CA ASP A 386 16.21 -11.73 10.47
C ASP A 386 15.59 -13.05 9.97
N GLY A 387 15.23 -13.13 8.69
CA GLY A 387 14.59 -14.31 8.10
C GLY A 387 13.08 -14.40 8.31
N THR A 388 12.43 -13.43 8.96
CA THR A 388 10.96 -13.36 9.03
C THR A 388 10.36 -12.75 7.75
N LEU A 389 9.05 -12.85 7.59
CA LEU A 389 8.30 -12.19 6.52
C LEU A 389 7.59 -10.93 7.04
N LYS A 390 7.47 -9.92 6.18
CA LYS A 390 6.76 -8.67 6.49
C LYS A 390 6.16 -8.03 5.24
N GLU A 391 5.17 -7.16 5.41
CA GLU A 391 4.70 -6.28 4.35
C GLU A 391 5.87 -5.39 3.86
N PRO A 392 5.83 -4.91 2.60
CA PRO A 392 6.94 -4.18 1.98
C PRO A 392 7.06 -2.73 2.49
N TYR A 393 7.32 -2.55 3.79
CA TYR A 393 7.66 -1.28 4.41
C TYR A 393 9.17 -1.21 4.74
N THR A 394 9.70 0.01 4.73
CA THR A 394 11.10 0.33 5.10
C THR A 394 11.13 1.55 6.01
N ASP A 395 12.26 1.84 6.65
CA ASP A 395 12.39 3.06 7.46
C ASP A 395 12.20 4.35 6.63
N LEU A 396 12.45 4.27 5.32
CA LEU A 396 12.23 5.35 4.35
C LEU A 396 10.79 5.38 3.79
N VAL A 397 10.10 4.24 3.82
CA VAL A 397 8.72 4.05 3.34
C VAL A 397 7.93 3.36 4.45
N PRO A 398 7.51 4.14 5.48
CA PRO A 398 6.91 3.60 6.70
C PRO A 398 5.52 3.00 6.46
N ASN A 399 4.84 3.42 5.39
CA ASN A 399 3.54 2.92 5.00
C ASN A 399 3.71 1.96 3.79
N PRO A 400 3.47 0.65 3.95
CA PRO A 400 3.60 -0.29 2.85
C PRO A 400 2.57 0.03 1.75
N VAL A 401 2.97 -0.08 0.49
CA VAL A 401 2.08 0.12 -0.66
C VAL A 401 1.47 -1.23 -1.07
N PRO A 402 0.13 -1.38 -1.09
CA PRO A 402 -0.51 -2.61 -1.52
C PRO A 402 -0.37 -2.80 -3.03
N LEU A 403 -0.37 -4.06 -3.47
CA LEU A 403 -0.45 -4.42 -4.88
C LEU A 403 -1.77 -3.99 -5.50
N THR A 404 -2.86 -4.07 -4.73
CA THR A 404 -4.19 -3.65 -5.14
C THR A 404 -5.02 -3.28 -3.92
N ILE A 405 -5.95 -2.34 -4.12
CA ILE A 405 -6.98 -1.95 -3.18
C ILE A 405 -8.32 -2.09 -3.91
N THR A 406 -9.24 -2.86 -3.35
CA THR A 406 -10.60 -3.02 -3.90
C THR A 406 -11.61 -2.53 -2.87
N GLU A 407 -12.49 -1.63 -3.27
CA GLU A 407 -13.51 -1.05 -2.38
C GLU A 407 -14.89 -1.65 -2.63
N PHE A 408 -15.64 -1.84 -1.55
CA PHE A 408 -17.01 -2.38 -1.56
C PHE A 408 -17.91 -1.50 -0.70
N ASN A 409 -18.98 -0.97 -1.26
CA ASN A 409 -19.96 -0.21 -0.47
C ASN A 409 -20.85 -1.17 0.32
N GLU A 410 -21.14 -0.82 1.57
CA GLU A 410 -22.09 -1.58 2.37
C GLU A 410 -23.53 -1.18 1.98
N THR A 411 -24.35 -2.19 1.68
CA THR A 411 -25.76 -1.98 1.32
C THR A 411 -26.71 -2.48 2.40
N SER A 412 -26.27 -3.42 3.22
CA SER A 412 -27.02 -3.97 4.35
C SER A 412 -26.08 -4.24 5.51
N GLU A 413 -26.30 -3.62 6.66
CA GLU A 413 -25.43 -3.80 7.83
C GLU A 413 -25.27 -5.30 8.18
N GLY A 414 -24.01 -5.73 8.35
CA GLY A 414 -23.67 -7.13 8.60
C GLY A 414 -23.76 -8.05 7.36
N GLY A 415 -23.97 -7.48 6.17
CA GLY A 415 -24.10 -8.19 4.90
C GLY A 415 -22.88 -9.04 4.54
N ALA A 416 -23.10 -10.03 3.67
CA ALA A 416 -22.04 -10.93 3.22
C ALA A 416 -21.38 -10.43 1.94
N HIS A 417 -20.05 -10.43 1.96
CA HIS A 417 -19.20 -10.02 0.85
C HIS A 417 -18.21 -11.14 0.53
N SER A 418 -17.86 -11.25 -0.76
CA SER A 418 -16.89 -12.24 -1.24
C SER A 418 -16.09 -11.68 -2.39
N PHE A 419 -14.81 -12.06 -2.47
CA PHE A 419 -13.90 -11.64 -3.51
C PHE A 419 -12.97 -12.80 -3.91
N THR A 420 -12.72 -12.90 -5.21
CA THR A 420 -11.75 -13.85 -5.78
C THR A 420 -10.56 -13.08 -6.32
N PHE A 421 -9.35 -13.53 -5.99
CA PHE A 421 -8.12 -12.96 -6.53
C PHE A 421 -7.14 -14.02 -6.93
N GLN A 422 -6.48 -13.81 -8.07
CA GLN A 422 -5.42 -14.67 -8.54
C GLN A 422 -4.10 -13.88 -8.56
N PRO A 423 -3.15 -14.19 -7.67
CA PRO A 423 -1.83 -13.57 -7.73
C PRO A 423 -1.10 -13.96 -9.03
N GLN A 424 -0.31 -13.02 -9.55
CA GLN A 424 0.48 -13.24 -10.78
C GLN A 424 1.73 -14.09 -10.54
N GLU A 425 2.24 -14.11 -9.32
CA GLU A 425 3.48 -14.80 -8.95
C GLU A 425 3.25 -15.67 -7.73
N PRO A 426 4.03 -16.75 -7.55
CA PRO A 426 4.08 -17.45 -6.27
C PRO A 426 4.57 -16.55 -5.14
N GLY A 427 4.04 -16.76 -3.93
CA GLY A 427 4.40 -15.95 -2.77
C GLY A 427 3.54 -16.22 -1.54
N VAL A 428 3.96 -15.61 -0.44
CA VAL A 428 3.10 -15.43 0.73
C VAL A 428 2.45 -14.05 0.64
N TYR A 429 1.13 -14.01 0.78
CA TYR A 429 0.34 -12.80 0.65
C TYR A 429 -0.30 -12.44 1.99
N SER A 430 -0.29 -11.15 2.31
CA SER A 430 -1.03 -10.56 3.42
C SER A 430 -2.23 -9.80 2.87
N TRP A 431 -3.37 -10.07 3.48
CA TRP A 431 -4.66 -9.52 3.12
C TRP A 431 -5.17 -8.71 4.29
N ILE A 432 -5.41 -7.42 4.10
CA ILE A 432 -5.91 -6.55 5.15
C ILE A 432 -7.25 -5.99 4.70
N LEU A 433 -8.30 -6.32 5.44
CA LEU A 433 -9.63 -5.72 5.26
C LEU A 433 -9.76 -4.55 6.22
N GLU A 434 -9.95 -3.36 5.65
CA GLU A 434 -10.40 -2.17 6.35
C GLU A 434 -11.93 -2.10 6.31
N VAL A 435 -12.54 -1.87 7.46
CA VAL A 435 -13.98 -1.68 7.63
C VAL A 435 -14.20 -0.27 8.13
N ASN A 436 -14.91 0.54 7.35
CA ASN A 436 -15.06 1.97 7.61
C ASN A 436 -16.53 2.33 7.78
N ASP A 437 -16.85 3.12 8.81
CA ASP A 437 -18.19 3.65 9.03
C ASP A 437 -18.42 4.99 8.29
N LYS A 438 -19.61 5.59 8.44
CA LYS A 438 -19.90 6.88 7.80
C LYS A 438 -19.21 8.07 8.47
N ALA A 439 -18.73 7.92 9.71
CA ALA A 439 -17.94 8.92 10.42
C ALA A 439 -16.43 8.84 10.14
N ASN A 440 -16.02 7.89 9.29
CA ASN A 440 -14.65 7.58 8.91
C ASN A 440 -13.79 7.02 10.06
N ASN A 441 -14.38 6.24 10.97
CA ASN A 441 -13.65 5.36 11.87
C ASN A 441 -13.40 4.02 11.16
N SER A 442 -12.19 3.48 11.33
CA SER A 442 -11.77 2.26 10.65
C SER A 442 -11.39 1.15 11.65
N ALA A 443 -11.82 -0.06 11.34
CA ALA A 443 -11.35 -1.30 11.96
C ALA A 443 -10.58 -2.15 10.94
N TYR A 444 -9.62 -2.94 11.41
CA TYR A 444 -8.75 -3.73 10.54
C TYR A 444 -8.68 -5.20 10.98
N VAL A 445 -8.67 -6.09 10.00
CA VAL A 445 -8.42 -7.54 10.17
C VAL A 445 -7.42 -8.00 9.11
N ARG A 446 -6.52 -8.92 9.48
CA ARG A 446 -5.45 -9.41 8.59
C ARG A 446 -5.49 -10.93 8.45
N ARG A 447 -5.26 -11.44 7.24
CA ARG A 447 -5.15 -12.87 6.93
C ARG A 447 -3.97 -13.15 6.00
N PHE A 448 -3.41 -14.36 6.04
CA PHE A 448 -2.27 -14.76 5.21
C PHE A 448 -2.59 -15.93 4.28
N VAL A 449 -1.92 -15.98 3.14
CA VAL A 449 -2.05 -17.07 2.17
C VAL A 449 -0.71 -17.43 1.56
N ILE A 450 -0.40 -18.72 1.46
CA ILE A 450 0.61 -19.25 0.55
C ILE A 450 -0.07 -19.54 -0.78
N TYR A 451 0.32 -18.81 -1.83
CA TYR A 451 -0.08 -19.11 -3.19
C TYR A 451 1.13 -19.57 -3.99
N ASP A 452 1.07 -20.78 -4.52
CA ASP A 452 2.15 -21.31 -5.35
C ASP A 452 1.64 -22.41 -6.30
N PRO A 453 1.38 -22.06 -7.57
CA PRO A 453 0.86 -22.99 -8.55
C PRO A 453 1.93 -23.86 -9.23
N SER A 454 3.23 -23.60 -9.02
CA SER A 454 4.27 -24.07 -9.95
C SER A 454 5.47 -24.78 -9.31
N SER A 455 5.70 -24.65 -8.00
CA SER A 455 6.85 -25.30 -7.37
C SER A 455 6.73 -26.82 -7.35
N THR A 456 7.88 -27.47 -7.18
CA THR A 456 7.99 -28.91 -7.00
C THR A 456 9.03 -29.22 -5.92
N VAL A 457 8.94 -30.42 -5.33
CA VAL A 457 9.96 -30.93 -4.43
C VAL A 457 11.08 -31.57 -5.26
N THR A 458 12.32 -31.16 -4.98
CA THR A 458 13.54 -31.67 -5.61
C THR A 458 14.50 -32.24 -4.55
N SER A 459 15.67 -32.67 -5.00
CA SER A 459 16.68 -33.30 -4.16
C SER A 459 18.04 -32.64 -4.39
N ASP A 460 18.82 -32.51 -3.33
CA ASP A 460 20.14 -31.89 -3.32
C ASP A 460 21.22 -32.96 -3.22
N SER A 461 22.03 -33.06 -4.28
CA SER A 461 23.12 -34.04 -4.37
C SER A 461 24.27 -33.79 -3.37
N THR A 462 24.39 -32.57 -2.83
CA THR A 462 25.41 -32.26 -1.80
C THR A 462 25.04 -32.82 -0.43
N HIS A 463 23.76 -33.15 -0.22
CA HIS A 463 23.23 -33.73 1.00
C HIS A 463 22.60 -35.09 0.67
N PRO A 464 23.35 -36.20 0.67
CA PRO A 464 22.84 -37.49 0.18
C PRO A 464 21.77 -38.09 1.10
N LEU A 465 20.85 -38.86 0.50
CA LEU A 465 20.09 -39.90 1.20
C LEU A 465 20.99 -41.14 1.30
N TYR A 466 21.26 -41.64 2.51
CA TYR A 466 22.14 -42.79 2.72
C TYR A 466 21.81 -43.60 3.98
N ALA A 467 22.33 -44.82 4.04
CA ALA A 467 22.24 -45.68 5.21
C ALA A 467 23.37 -45.34 6.21
N THR A 468 23.04 -44.74 7.36
CA THR A 468 24.02 -44.42 8.41
C THR A 468 24.60 -45.67 9.08
N SER A 469 23.89 -46.81 9.02
CA SER A 469 24.42 -48.10 9.45
C SER A 469 25.31 -48.79 8.40
N GLY A 470 25.42 -48.24 7.19
CA GLY A 470 26.25 -48.78 6.11
C GLY A 470 27.74 -48.50 6.29
N ASN A 471 28.57 -49.27 5.58
CA ASN A 471 30.02 -49.10 5.55
C ASN A 471 30.41 -47.86 4.74
N ALA A 472 31.11 -46.92 5.38
CA ALA A 472 31.57 -45.68 4.75
C ALA A 472 32.53 -45.92 3.56
N GLU A 473 33.38 -46.96 3.61
CA GLU A 473 34.29 -47.31 2.52
C GLU A 473 33.56 -47.81 1.26
N SER A 474 32.28 -48.18 1.41
CA SER A 474 31.38 -48.62 0.34
C SER A 474 30.43 -47.54 -0.14
N GLU A 475 30.64 -46.28 0.26
CA GLU A 475 29.70 -45.17 0.05
C GLU A 475 28.31 -45.44 0.66
N PHE A 476 28.26 -46.14 1.80
CA PHE A 476 27.02 -46.49 2.51
C PHE A 476 26.02 -47.33 1.70
N LYS A 477 26.50 -48.02 0.64
CA LYS A 477 25.70 -48.95 -0.18
C LYS A 477 25.73 -50.38 0.35
N TRP A 478 26.72 -50.72 1.17
CA TRP A 478 26.90 -52.06 1.71
C TRP A 478 27.02 -52.06 3.23
N GLN A 479 26.69 -53.20 3.84
CA GLN A 479 26.99 -53.50 5.23
C GLN A 479 27.43 -54.97 5.36
N SER A 480 28.31 -55.23 6.32
CA SER A 480 28.95 -56.55 6.52
C SER A 480 28.62 -57.21 7.85
N ASN A 481 28.16 -56.42 8.82
CA ASN A 481 27.64 -56.90 10.09
C ASN A 481 26.12 -56.98 10.02
N ASN A 482 25.53 -58.01 10.63
CA ASN A 482 24.08 -58.13 10.75
C ASN A 482 23.59 -57.14 11.83
N PRO A 483 22.95 -56.01 11.49
CA PRO A 483 22.56 -55.06 12.51
C PRO A 483 21.20 -55.45 13.10
N LEU A 484 20.98 -55.16 14.38
CA LEU A 484 19.64 -55.24 14.97
C LEU A 484 18.71 -54.21 14.33
N ASN A 485 19.26 -53.04 13.94
CA ASN A 485 18.53 -51.96 13.30
C ASN A 485 19.30 -51.41 12.09
N ALA A 486 18.63 -51.22 10.96
CA ALA A 486 19.18 -50.47 9.83
C ALA A 486 18.77 -49.01 9.92
N SER A 487 19.74 -48.09 9.88
CA SER A 487 19.49 -46.66 10.09
C SER A 487 19.79 -45.86 8.83
N PHE A 488 18.98 -44.85 8.56
CA PHE A 488 19.05 -44.01 7.36
C PHE A 488 18.88 -42.54 7.71
N SER A 489 19.52 -41.68 6.91
CA SER A 489 19.43 -40.23 7.02
C SER A 489 19.29 -39.60 5.64
N TRP A 490 18.44 -38.59 5.56
CA TRP A 490 18.25 -37.70 4.40
C TRP A 490 18.18 -36.24 4.85
N ASN A 491 18.89 -35.93 5.94
CA ASN A 491 19.03 -34.58 6.47
C ASN A 491 19.39 -33.60 5.34
N ARG A 492 18.58 -32.55 5.16
CA ARG A 492 18.70 -31.53 4.11
C ARG A 492 18.65 -32.03 2.66
N HIS A 493 18.36 -33.30 2.41
CA HIS A 493 18.39 -33.88 1.06
C HIS A 493 17.24 -33.37 0.18
N PHE A 494 16.02 -33.38 0.69
CA PHE A 494 14.85 -32.89 -0.03
C PHE A 494 14.65 -31.40 0.21
N LEU A 495 14.21 -30.67 -0.82
CA LEU A 495 13.88 -29.26 -0.71
C LEU A 495 12.73 -28.87 -1.65
N ASN A 496 12.02 -27.81 -1.30
CA ASN A 496 11.30 -26.99 -2.26
C ASN A 496 12.07 -25.66 -2.38
N GLU A 497 12.80 -25.49 -3.47
CA GLU A 497 13.71 -24.36 -3.69
C GLU A 497 13.01 -22.99 -3.56
N LEU A 498 11.76 -22.89 -4.05
CA LEU A 498 10.98 -21.67 -3.98
C LEU A 498 10.58 -21.32 -2.55
N HIS A 499 10.16 -22.33 -1.76
CA HIS A 499 9.76 -22.13 -0.37
C HIS A 499 10.96 -21.82 0.53
N GLU A 500 12.11 -22.46 0.27
CA GLU A 500 13.36 -22.22 0.98
C GLU A 500 13.91 -20.82 0.69
N SER A 501 14.04 -20.44 -0.59
CA SER A 501 14.57 -19.13 -0.98
C SER A 501 13.65 -17.98 -0.57
N GLY A 502 12.34 -18.16 -0.71
CA GLY A 502 11.32 -17.18 -0.38
C GLY A 502 10.90 -17.12 1.08
N ASN A 503 11.39 -18.03 1.94
CA ASN A 503 11.00 -18.15 3.35
C ASN A 503 9.47 -18.31 3.55
N PHE A 504 8.77 -19.04 2.68
CA PHE A 504 7.28 -19.09 2.67
C PHE A 504 6.68 -19.62 3.98
N LEU A 505 7.44 -20.46 4.68
CA LEU A 505 7.05 -21.11 5.94
C LEU A 505 7.60 -20.39 7.17
N ALA A 506 8.28 -19.25 7.01
CA ALA A 506 8.82 -18.48 8.13
C ALA A 506 7.72 -17.77 8.93
N ARG A 507 8.11 -17.27 10.11
CA ARG A 507 7.26 -16.40 10.94
C ARG A 507 7.00 -15.08 10.22
N ILE A 508 5.77 -14.57 10.31
CA ILE A 508 5.37 -13.27 9.79
C ILE A 508 5.37 -12.26 10.95
N ARG A 509 5.85 -11.03 10.70
CA ARG A 509 5.89 -9.96 11.70
C ARG A 509 4.50 -9.38 11.98
N LEU A 510 4.35 -8.74 13.14
CA LEU A 510 3.22 -7.88 13.41
C LEU A 510 3.19 -6.72 12.41
N PHE A 511 1.99 -6.32 11.99
CA PHE A 511 1.83 -5.13 11.17
C PHE A 511 2.30 -3.91 11.97
N PRO A 512 3.23 -3.08 11.45
CA PRO A 512 3.66 -1.90 12.17
C PRO A 512 2.48 -0.93 12.31
N ALA A 513 2.34 -0.27 13.46
CA ALA A 513 1.47 0.89 13.54
C ALA A 513 2.02 1.94 12.56
N SER A 514 1.20 2.38 11.60
CA SER A 514 1.62 3.44 10.68
C SER A 514 1.94 4.74 11.44
N LEU A 515 2.87 5.53 10.89
CA LEU A 515 3.37 6.74 11.54
C LEU A 515 2.25 7.72 11.87
N SER A 516 2.33 8.29 13.07
CA SER A 516 1.57 9.46 13.52
C SER A 516 1.78 10.61 12.53
N ASP A 517 0.70 11.22 12.03
CA ASP A 517 0.75 12.33 11.07
C ASP A 517 1.13 13.68 11.74
N GLY A 518 1.64 13.65 12.99
CA GLY A 518 2.00 14.84 13.76
C GLY A 518 0.80 15.67 14.24
N GLY A 519 -0.43 15.23 13.95
CA GLY A 519 -1.68 15.66 14.60
C GLY A 519 -2.13 14.67 15.68
N ASP A 520 -3.24 14.93 16.36
CA ASP A 520 -3.84 14.11 17.44
C ASP A 520 -4.25 12.67 17.04
N ARG A 521 -3.70 12.11 15.95
CA ARG A 521 -3.98 10.78 15.41
C ARG A 521 -2.75 9.88 15.50
N ASP A 522 -2.54 9.28 16.66
CA ASP A 522 -1.58 8.20 16.83
C ASP A 522 -2.09 6.89 16.20
N GLY A 523 -1.33 6.31 15.26
CA GLY A 523 -1.56 4.97 14.72
C GLY A 523 -2.71 4.84 13.73
N TYR A 524 -2.65 5.55 12.60
CA TYR A 524 -3.68 5.59 11.53
C TYR A 524 -4.21 4.22 11.11
N LYS A 525 -3.33 3.20 11.10
CA LYS A 525 -3.66 1.80 10.83
C LYS A 525 -2.99 0.92 11.86
N LYS A 526 -3.80 0.31 12.72
CA LYS A 526 -3.36 -0.64 13.74
C LYS A 526 -4.26 -1.88 13.68
N ILE A 527 -3.64 -3.04 13.64
CA ILE A 527 -4.34 -4.33 13.64
C ILE A 527 -4.23 -4.89 15.05
N PRO A 528 -5.34 -5.00 15.81
CA PRO A 528 -5.32 -5.63 17.12
C PRO A 528 -4.87 -7.09 17.01
N ASP A 529 -4.15 -7.61 18.01
CA ASP A 529 -3.69 -9.01 18.02
C ASP A 529 -4.85 -10.01 17.85
N ALA A 530 -6.03 -9.70 18.39
CA ALA A 530 -7.24 -10.52 18.25
C ALA A 530 -7.82 -10.55 16.82
N ASN A 531 -7.45 -9.58 15.99
CA ASN A 531 -7.88 -9.48 14.59
C ASN A 531 -6.75 -9.85 13.61
N ASP A 532 -5.55 -10.16 14.13
CA ASP A 532 -4.44 -10.67 13.34
C ASP A 532 -4.61 -12.18 13.10
N ASP A 533 -3.88 -12.72 12.12
CA ASP A 533 -4.06 -14.11 11.71
C ASP A 533 -3.32 -15.09 12.63
N THR A 534 -4.07 -15.85 13.41
CA THR A 534 -3.54 -16.88 14.32
C THR A 534 -4.20 -18.24 14.11
N GLU A 535 -4.97 -18.38 13.02
CA GLU A 535 -5.76 -19.58 12.73
C GLU A 535 -5.37 -20.15 11.36
N GLY A 536 -5.92 -21.31 11.00
CA GLY A 536 -5.68 -21.96 9.71
C GLY A 536 -4.35 -22.73 9.60
N THR A 537 -4.02 -23.12 8.38
CA THR A 537 -2.76 -23.79 8.01
C THR A 537 -1.61 -22.78 7.93
N ARG A 538 -1.89 -21.56 7.47
CA ARG A 538 -0.94 -20.44 7.35
C ARG A 538 -1.41 -19.26 8.19
N GLY A 539 -1.09 -19.30 9.48
CA GLY A 539 -1.18 -18.14 10.36
C GLY A 539 0.12 -17.33 10.39
N ARG A 540 0.24 -16.43 11.36
CA ARG A 540 1.44 -15.62 11.60
C ARG A 540 2.67 -16.44 12.01
N ASP A 541 2.48 -17.52 12.76
CA ASP A 541 3.59 -18.31 13.29
C ASP A 541 4.35 -19.08 12.20
N ALA A 542 5.60 -19.44 12.49
CA ALA A 542 6.39 -20.25 11.57
C ALA A 542 5.82 -21.67 11.48
N ILE A 543 5.79 -22.22 10.28
CA ILE A 543 5.42 -23.62 10.05
C ILE A 543 6.71 -24.45 10.12
N PRO A 544 6.84 -25.41 11.05
CA PRO A 544 8.01 -26.26 11.15
C PRO A 544 8.28 -26.97 9.82
N ASN A 545 9.49 -26.78 9.29
CA ASN A 545 9.91 -27.37 8.03
C ASN A 545 11.42 -27.46 7.96
N GLU A 546 11.92 -28.29 7.06
CA GLU A 546 13.31 -28.32 6.64
C GLU A 546 13.37 -28.06 5.15
N ARG A 547 13.92 -26.90 4.75
CA ARG A 547 14.08 -26.50 3.34
C ARG A 547 12.77 -26.53 2.53
N GLY A 548 11.64 -26.19 3.15
CA GLY A 548 10.31 -26.23 2.51
C GLY A 548 9.57 -27.55 2.65
N ILE A 549 10.17 -28.57 3.27
CA ILE A 549 9.56 -29.89 3.48
C ILE A 549 8.99 -29.99 4.89
N ILE A 550 7.72 -30.38 5.00
CA ILE A 550 6.99 -30.42 6.28
C ILE A 550 6.85 -31.83 6.85
N LYS A 551 6.90 -32.86 5.99
CA LYS A 551 6.76 -34.25 6.41
C LYS A 551 7.30 -35.25 5.39
N TYR A 552 7.45 -36.49 5.85
CA TYR A 552 7.94 -37.64 5.10
C TYR A 552 7.05 -38.86 5.33
N ASP A 553 6.76 -39.61 4.27
CA ASP A 553 6.31 -40.99 4.37
C ASP A 553 7.47 -41.92 3.99
N ILE A 554 7.64 -43.00 4.74
CA ILE A 554 8.75 -43.92 4.61
C ILE A 554 8.21 -45.32 4.37
N ALA A 555 8.74 -45.96 3.33
CA ALA A 555 8.52 -47.36 3.03
C ALA A 555 9.83 -48.14 3.07
N TYR A 556 9.78 -49.42 3.45
CA TYR A 556 10.92 -50.32 3.31
C TYR A 556 10.51 -51.74 2.93
N ALA A 557 11.42 -52.47 2.28
CA ALA A 557 11.23 -53.86 1.91
C ALA A 557 12.57 -54.62 1.87
N LEU A 558 12.53 -55.89 2.25
CA LEU A 558 13.65 -56.83 2.16
C LEU A 558 13.49 -57.72 0.94
N GLY A 559 14.54 -57.83 0.11
CA GLY A 559 14.55 -58.71 -1.04
C GLY A 559 15.43 -58.22 -2.19
N LYS A 560 15.71 -59.11 -3.14
CA LYS A 560 16.44 -58.78 -4.38
C LYS A 560 15.45 -58.11 -5.35
N ASN A 561 15.78 -56.94 -5.88
CA ASN A 561 15.05 -56.24 -6.95
C ASN A 561 13.70 -55.60 -6.58
N GLN A 562 13.59 -54.93 -5.43
CA GLN A 562 12.40 -54.13 -5.12
C GLN A 562 12.46 -52.76 -5.83
N LEU A 563 11.57 -52.56 -6.81
CA LEU A 563 11.54 -51.32 -7.60
C LEU A 563 10.65 -50.24 -6.97
N SER A 564 9.51 -50.64 -6.40
CA SER A 564 8.51 -49.75 -5.81
C SER A 564 8.04 -50.27 -4.45
N PRO A 565 7.59 -49.37 -3.54
CA PRO A 565 7.02 -49.79 -2.27
C PRO A 565 5.59 -50.32 -2.46
N GLN A 566 5.25 -51.41 -1.77
CA GLN A 566 3.87 -51.92 -1.73
C GLN A 566 2.97 -51.03 -0.86
N ALA A 567 3.50 -50.55 0.28
CA ALA A 567 2.83 -49.63 1.20
C ALA A 567 3.87 -48.82 1.97
N TYR A 568 3.48 -47.64 2.45
CA TYR A 568 4.29 -46.82 3.36
C TYR A 568 3.96 -47.20 4.79
N GLN A 569 4.96 -47.70 5.53
CA GLN A 569 4.77 -48.18 6.91
C GLN A 569 4.83 -47.05 7.95
N TYR A 570 5.56 -45.96 7.65
CA TYR A 570 5.63 -44.80 8.52
C TYR A 570 5.14 -43.58 7.76
N THR A 571 4.06 -42.96 8.21
CA THR A 571 3.49 -41.77 7.57
C THR A 571 3.64 -40.54 8.45
N ASP A 572 3.57 -39.36 7.84
CA ASP A 572 3.54 -38.06 8.53
C ASP A 572 4.71 -37.82 9.49
N ARG A 573 5.90 -38.32 9.16
CA ARG A 573 7.11 -38.12 9.98
C ARG A 573 7.73 -36.77 9.70
N THR A 574 8.23 -36.08 10.73
CA THR A 574 8.92 -34.79 10.60
C THR A 574 10.45 -34.90 10.65
N ASN A 575 10.99 -35.98 11.21
CA ASN A 575 12.43 -36.17 11.34
C ASN A 575 13.05 -36.68 10.03
N PRO A 576 14.20 -36.14 9.59
CA PRO A 576 14.86 -36.54 8.34
C PRO A 576 15.72 -37.80 8.50
N SER A 577 15.33 -38.71 9.39
CA SER A 577 16.04 -39.95 9.67
C SER A 577 15.11 -41.02 10.23
N ILE A 578 15.51 -42.28 10.08
CA ILE A 578 14.80 -43.42 10.64
C ILE A 578 15.76 -44.54 11.03
N SER A 579 15.37 -45.29 12.05
CA SER A 579 15.98 -46.58 12.40
C SER A 579 14.91 -47.67 12.27
N ILE A 580 15.18 -48.66 11.43
CA ILE A 580 14.25 -49.74 11.08
C ILE A 580 14.70 -51.01 11.83
N PRO A 581 13.85 -51.57 12.71
CA PRO A 581 14.16 -52.83 13.37
C PRO A 581 14.08 -53.98 12.37
N LEU A 582 15.12 -54.81 12.31
CA LEU A 582 15.16 -55.99 11.45
C LEU A 582 14.76 -57.21 12.29
N SER A 583 13.59 -57.79 11.97
CA SER A 583 13.06 -58.97 12.66
C SER A 583 13.71 -60.29 12.21
N GLN A 584 14.53 -60.25 11.18
CA GLN A 584 15.18 -61.41 10.57
C GLN A 584 16.65 -61.11 10.27
N THR A 585 17.50 -62.12 10.49
CA THR A 585 18.93 -62.07 10.14
C THR A 585 19.06 -61.98 8.62
N LEU A 586 19.80 -60.98 8.13
CA LEU A 586 20.05 -60.81 6.71
C LEU A 586 20.99 -61.92 6.24
N GLN A 587 20.66 -62.49 5.07
CA GLN A 587 21.52 -63.44 4.38
C GLN A 587 22.37 -62.71 3.35
N ASP A 588 23.60 -63.18 3.11
CA ASP A 588 24.49 -62.56 2.13
C ASP A 588 23.80 -62.47 0.75
N GLY A 589 24.00 -61.34 0.06
CA GLY A 589 23.33 -61.02 -1.20
C GLY A 589 21.89 -60.49 -1.05
N ASN A 590 21.36 -60.36 0.17
CA ASN A 590 20.10 -59.66 0.42
C ASN A 590 20.28 -58.14 0.29
N SER A 591 19.16 -57.47 0.00
CA SER A 591 19.09 -56.00 -0.07
C SER A 591 17.91 -55.50 0.76
N LEU A 592 18.12 -54.39 1.45
CA LEU A 592 17.09 -53.58 2.08
C LEU A 592 16.88 -52.32 1.24
N SER A 593 15.70 -52.19 0.66
CA SER A 593 15.30 -50.98 -0.06
C SER A 593 14.49 -50.07 0.85
N LEU A 594 14.85 -48.79 0.87
CA LEU A 594 14.15 -47.72 1.56
C LEU A 594 13.59 -46.76 0.51
N TRP A 595 12.33 -46.36 0.63
CA TRP A 595 11.77 -45.24 -0.11
C TRP A 595 11.36 -44.13 0.86
N VAL A 596 11.76 -42.91 0.54
CA VAL A 596 11.34 -41.71 1.26
C VAL A 596 10.53 -40.86 0.32
N ARG A 597 9.30 -40.53 0.72
CA ARG A 597 8.43 -39.58 0.04
C ARG A 597 8.37 -38.30 0.86
N ALA A 598 8.98 -37.23 0.37
CA ALA A 598 8.94 -35.91 1.00
C ALA A 598 7.71 -35.12 0.52
N TYR A 599 7.11 -34.32 1.40
CA TYR A 599 5.96 -33.46 1.12
C TYR A 599 6.27 -32.01 1.48
N ASP A 600 5.96 -31.08 0.57
CA ASP A 600 5.82 -29.67 0.94
C ASP A 600 4.42 -29.37 1.50
N ILE A 601 4.20 -28.11 1.92
CA ILE A 601 2.93 -27.66 2.51
C ILE A 601 1.74 -27.74 1.52
N LEU A 602 2.01 -27.73 0.21
CA LEU A 602 1.01 -27.77 -0.87
C LEU A 602 0.72 -29.20 -1.35
N GLY A 603 1.36 -30.20 -0.72
CA GLY A 603 1.22 -31.60 -1.09
C GLY A 603 1.99 -32.00 -2.34
N ASN A 604 2.92 -31.19 -2.85
CA ASN A 604 3.87 -31.66 -3.84
C ASN A 604 4.78 -32.72 -3.22
N THR A 605 5.14 -33.74 -4.01
CA THR A 605 5.94 -34.86 -3.50
C THR A 605 7.12 -35.21 -4.37
N LYS A 606 8.20 -35.65 -3.74
CA LYS A 606 9.32 -36.35 -4.38
C LYS A 606 9.54 -37.68 -3.67
N VAL A 607 9.69 -38.75 -4.44
CA VAL A 607 10.04 -40.09 -3.93
C VAL A 607 11.45 -40.43 -4.38
N GLU A 608 12.29 -40.83 -3.45
CA GLU A 608 13.61 -41.41 -3.75
C GLU A 608 13.82 -42.74 -3.05
N ARG A 609 14.70 -43.57 -3.64
CA ARG A 609 15.00 -44.92 -3.19
C ARG A 609 16.48 -45.05 -2.87
N HIS A 610 16.79 -45.55 -1.67
CA HIS A 610 18.12 -46.04 -1.33
C HIS A 610 18.11 -47.56 -1.18
N VAL A 611 19.19 -48.22 -1.59
CA VAL A 611 19.33 -49.67 -1.43
C VAL A 611 20.59 -49.95 -0.63
N LEU A 612 20.42 -50.68 0.47
CA LEU A 612 21.49 -51.15 1.33
C LEU A 612 21.66 -52.65 1.11
N HIS A 613 22.81 -53.06 0.59
CA HIS A 613 23.15 -54.45 0.34
C HIS A 613 23.85 -55.07 1.54
N TYR A 614 23.66 -56.37 1.76
CA TYR A 614 24.29 -57.12 2.85
C TYR A 614 25.23 -58.20 2.31
N ASP A 615 26.46 -58.19 2.80
CA ASP A 615 27.44 -59.25 2.55
C ASP A 615 28.52 -59.27 3.64
N SER A 616 28.56 -60.39 4.36
CA SER A 616 29.49 -60.68 5.46
C SER A 616 30.68 -61.55 5.05
N THR A 617 30.72 -62.03 3.81
CA THR A 617 31.79 -62.89 3.32
C THR A 617 33.02 -62.08 2.91
N LYS A 618 34.21 -62.64 3.13
CA LYS A 618 35.45 -62.06 2.61
C LYS A 618 35.68 -62.60 1.20
N PRO A 619 36.28 -61.81 0.30
CA PRO A 619 36.64 -62.32 -1.02
C PRO A 619 37.64 -63.48 -0.92
N GLU A 620 37.51 -64.43 -1.84
CA GLU A 620 38.40 -65.56 -2.00
C GLU A 620 39.39 -65.31 -3.14
N VAL A 621 40.59 -65.91 -3.05
CA VAL A 621 41.62 -65.85 -4.08
C VAL A 621 42.23 -67.23 -4.22
N SER A 622 42.16 -67.81 -5.42
CA SER A 622 42.64 -69.17 -5.69
C SER A 622 44.16 -69.23 -5.79
N SER A 623 44.78 -68.35 -6.59
CA SER A 623 46.23 -68.32 -6.77
C SER A 623 46.73 -66.96 -7.25
N LEU A 624 48.04 -66.73 -7.10
CA LEU A 624 48.72 -65.50 -7.49
C LEU A 624 49.95 -65.87 -8.32
N GLU A 625 50.16 -65.16 -9.42
CA GLU A 625 51.33 -65.32 -10.27
C GLU A 625 52.00 -63.98 -10.52
N LEU A 626 53.30 -63.89 -10.26
CA LEU A 626 54.09 -62.70 -10.57
C LEU A 626 54.62 -62.80 -11.99
N GLU A 627 54.19 -61.88 -12.85
CA GLU A 627 54.72 -61.72 -14.19
C GLU A 627 55.66 -60.50 -14.20
N THR A 628 56.97 -60.75 -14.25
CA THR A 628 57.99 -59.69 -14.26
C THR A 628 58.17 -59.12 -15.66
N ASN A 629 58.37 -57.81 -15.76
CA ASN A 629 58.78 -57.13 -17.00
C ASN A 629 57.80 -57.27 -18.19
N VAL A 630 56.50 -57.39 -17.89
CA VAL A 630 55.43 -57.64 -18.88
C VAL A 630 55.26 -56.58 -19.96
N GLY A 631 55.85 -55.39 -19.79
CA GLY A 631 55.93 -54.36 -20.85
C GLY A 631 54.57 -54.02 -21.46
N SER A 632 53.77 -53.21 -20.79
CA SER A 632 52.51 -52.71 -21.34
C SER A 632 52.27 -51.24 -20.99
N GLY A 633 51.55 -50.55 -21.88
CA GLY A 633 51.49 -49.09 -22.04
C GLY A 633 50.76 -48.28 -20.95
N HIS A 634 50.90 -48.65 -19.68
CA HIS A 634 50.35 -47.90 -18.56
C HIS A 634 51.41 -47.18 -17.72
N MET A 635 52.60 -47.78 -17.55
CA MET A 635 53.70 -47.23 -16.75
C MET A 635 55.08 -47.67 -17.30
N ASN A 636 56.11 -46.87 -17.06
CA ASN A 636 57.49 -47.28 -17.32
C ASN A 636 57.90 -48.41 -16.37
N PHE A 637 58.60 -49.41 -16.90
CA PHE A 637 59.10 -50.58 -16.16
C PHE A 637 57.98 -51.34 -15.42
N THR A 638 57.02 -51.86 -16.18
CA THR A 638 55.84 -52.52 -15.59
C THR A 638 56.07 -54.01 -15.35
N SER A 639 55.74 -54.46 -14.14
CA SER A 639 55.43 -55.86 -13.81
C SER A 639 53.95 -55.97 -13.42
N SER A 640 53.42 -57.18 -13.35
CA SER A 640 52.02 -57.40 -12.99
C SER A 640 51.89 -58.60 -12.07
N VAL A 641 50.99 -58.52 -11.09
CA VAL A 641 50.50 -59.71 -10.40
C VAL A 641 49.20 -60.14 -11.07
N ARG A 642 49.20 -61.36 -11.61
CA ARG A 642 48.00 -62.02 -12.09
C ARG A 642 47.31 -62.73 -10.92
N ILE A 643 46.21 -62.14 -10.47
CA ILE A 643 45.40 -62.64 -9.36
C ILE A 643 44.28 -63.49 -9.97
N MET A 644 44.31 -64.79 -9.73
CA MET A 644 43.39 -65.75 -10.33
C MET A 644 42.36 -66.25 -9.32
N GLY A 645 41.11 -66.35 -9.77
CA GLY A 645 40.00 -66.79 -8.93
C GLY A 645 39.74 -65.82 -7.77
N ALA A 646 39.97 -64.53 -7.97
CA ALA A 646 39.52 -63.47 -7.05
C ALA A 646 38.01 -63.35 -7.15
N SER A 647 37.26 -63.78 -6.14
CA SER A 647 35.81 -63.88 -6.24
C SER A 647 35.12 -63.59 -4.92
N ASP A 648 33.98 -62.91 -5.01
CA ASP A 648 32.99 -62.82 -3.95
C ASP A 648 31.60 -62.94 -4.58
N PRO A 649 30.82 -63.99 -4.28
CA PRO A 649 29.57 -64.27 -4.99
C PRO A 649 28.45 -63.25 -4.69
N HIS A 650 28.58 -62.43 -3.65
CA HIS A 650 27.53 -61.50 -3.22
C HIS A 650 27.88 -60.04 -3.50
N SER A 651 29.14 -59.64 -3.33
CA SER A 651 29.55 -58.25 -3.54
C SER A 651 30.68 -58.04 -4.56
N GLY A 652 31.27 -59.13 -5.07
CA GLY A 652 32.35 -59.11 -6.05
C GLY A 652 33.62 -58.39 -5.58
N VAL A 653 34.72 -58.56 -6.31
CA VAL A 653 36.01 -57.91 -5.97
C VAL A 653 36.15 -56.57 -6.66
N LYS A 654 36.13 -55.47 -5.89
CA LYS A 654 36.07 -54.09 -6.39
C LYS A 654 37.40 -53.35 -6.34
N ARG A 655 38.16 -53.51 -5.25
CA ARG A 655 39.32 -52.66 -4.96
C ARG A 655 40.46 -53.47 -4.37
N ILE A 656 41.68 -53.18 -4.77
CA ILE A 656 42.89 -53.77 -4.20
C ILE A 656 43.76 -52.63 -3.66
N LYS A 657 44.11 -52.65 -2.38
CA LYS A 657 45.15 -51.77 -1.83
C LYS A 657 46.44 -52.56 -1.71
N TYR A 658 47.53 -52.08 -2.28
CA TYR A 658 48.81 -52.80 -2.23
C TYR A 658 49.98 -51.92 -1.78
N ARG A 659 50.99 -52.55 -1.18
CA ARG A 659 52.19 -51.92 -0.63
C ARG A 659 53.40 -52.84 -0.70
N PHE A 660 54.59 -52.24 -0.69
CA PHE A 660 55.87 -52.95 -0.80
C PHE A 660 56.63 -52.89 0.52
N LYS A 661 57.07 -54.05 1.01
CA LYS A 661 57.75 -54.20 2.30
C LYS A 661 59.04 -54.98 2.13
N ALA A 662 60.14 -54.45 2.66
CA ALA A 662 61.42 -55.17 2.66
C ALA A 662 61.30 -56.37 3.59
N LEU A 663 61.67 -57.55 3.11
CA LEU A 663 61.59 -58.76 3.91
C LEU A 663 62.62 -58.74 5.05
N SER A 664 63.84 -58.24 4.79
CA SER A 664 64.91 -58.22 5.79
C SER A 664 64.64 -57.29 6.98
N THR A 665 64.02 -56.12 6.73
CA THR A 665 63.78 -55.09 7.76
C THR A 665 62.33 -55.02 8.22
N GLY A 666 61.40 -55.65 7.50
CA GLY A 666 59.97 -55.53 7.72
C GLY A 666 59.42 -54.12 7.48
N LYS A 667 60.22 -53.19 6.95
CA LYS A 667 59.82 -51.80 6.73
C LYS A 667 59.07 -51.66 5.40
N VAL A 668 58.00 -50.86 5.39
CA VAL A 668 57.35 -50.44 4.15
C VAL A 668 58.31 -49.51 3.40
N ILE A 669 58.73 -49.92 2.21
CA ILE A 669 59.84 -49.27 1.49
C ILE A 669 59.35 -48.06 0.69
N ASN A 670 58.12 -48.12 0.18
CA ASN A 670 57.48 -47.07 -0.59
C ASN A 670 56.29 -46.50 0.18
N ASN A 671 56.25 -45.18 0.35
CA ASN A 671 55.49 -44.50 1.40
C ASN A 671 54.00 -44.24 1.04
N ARG A 672 53.40 -45.01 0.14
CA ARG A 672 51.97 -44.88 -0.22
C ARG A 672 51.34 -46.24 -0.50
N ASP A 673 50.19 -46.49 0.12
CA ASP A 673 49.28 -47.57 -0.29
C ASP A 673 48.69 -47.20 -1.67
N PHE A 674 48.80 -48.11 -2.63
CA PHE A 674 48.30 -47.88 -3.99
C PHE A 674 46.92 -48.52 -4.17
N PRO A 675 45.90 -47.78 -4.62
CA PRO A 675 44.61 -48.33 -4.96
C PRO A 675 44.56 -48.79 -6.42
N TYR A 676 44.16 -50.03 -6.65
CA TYR A 676 43.71 -50.53 -7.94
C TYR A 676 42.22 -50.83 -7.88
N TYR A 677 41.47 -50.33 -8.85
CA TYR A 677 40.04 -50.61 -8.98
C TYR A 677 39.84 -51.65 -10.07
N ASN A 678 39.22 -52.77 -9.71
CA ASN A 678 38.81 -53.76 -10.69
C ASN A 678 37.62 -53.17 -11.46
N PRO A 679 37.78 -52.86 -12.76
CA PRO A 679 36.71 -52.24 -13.52
C PRO A 679 35.53 -53.22 -13.69
N PRO A 680 34.29 -52.70 -13.66
CA PRO A 680 33.13 -53.53 -13.97
C PRO A 680 33.25 -54.08 -15.39
N ARG A 681 32.69 -55.26 -15.58
CA ARG A 681 32.69 -56.03 -16.82
C ARG A 681 31.28 -56.12 -17.35
N ASP A 682 31.16 -55.99 -18.66
CA ASP A 682 29.87 -56.18 -19.33
C ASP A 682 29.55 -57.66 -19.49
N GLN A 683 28.33 -57.93 -19.95
CA GLN A 683 27.87 -59.30 -20.18
C GLN A 683 28.71 -60.04 -21.21
N TYR A 684 29.23 -59.35 -22.23
CA TYR A 684 30.08 -59.97 -23.26
C TYR A 684 31.41 -60.48 -22.68
N TYR A 685 32.08 -59.66 -21.87
CA TYR A 685 33.28 -60.06 -21.16
C TYR A 685 33.02 -61.26 -20.25
N CYS A 686 31.92 -61.24 -19.50
CA CYS A 686 31.60 -62.29 -18.53
C CYS A 686 31.06 -63.59 -19.16
N ASN A 687 30.61 -63.55 -20.41
CA ASN A 687 30.30 -64.76 -21.18
C ASN A 687 31.57 -65.46 -21.68
N THR A 688 32.66 -64.72 -21.87
CA THR A 688 33.92 -65.22 -22.43
C THR A 688 34.99 -65.47 -21.37
N ASN A 689 34.88 -64.82 -20.21
CA ASN A 689 35.82 -64.91 -19.10
C ASN A 689 35.08 -65.16 -17.78
N PRO A 690 35.65 -65.93 -16.83
CA PRO A 690 35.04 -66.12 -15.52
C PRO A 690 34.82 -64.79 -14.79
N CYS A 691 33.58 -64.54 -14.38
CA CYS A 691 33.17 -63.37 -13.60
C CYS A 691 32.32 -63.75 -12.40
N ASP A 692 32.29 -62.87 -11.42
CA ASP A 692 31.17 -62.78 -10.49
C ASP A 692 30.03 -62.06 -11.18
N THR A 693 28.91 -62.78 -11.33
CA THR A 693 27.70 -62.34 -12.03
C THR A 693 26.52 -62.46 -11.07
N ASN A 694 25.41 -61.77 -11.37
CA ASN A 694 24.21 -61.71 -10.52
C ASN A 694 24.39 -60.99 -9.18
N LEU A 695 25.35 -60.07 -9.10
CA LEU A 695 25.50 -59.20 -7.94
C LEU A 695 24.24 -58.33 -7.76
N PRO A 696 23.84 -57.99 -6.52
CA PRO A 696 22.71 -57.11 -6.26
C PRO A 696 22.80 -55.71 -6.90
N THR A 697 24.00 -55.26 -7.25
CA THR A 697 24.26 -53.97 -7.91
C THR A 697 24.19 -54.03 -9.44
N GLU A 698 23.91 -55.20 -10.02
CA GLU A 698 23.99 -55.48 -11.47
C GLU A 698 25.40 -55.34 -12.08
N GLU A 699 26.39 -54.92 -11.28
CA GLU A 699 27.79 -54.95 -11.65
C GLU A 699 28.27 -56.40 -11.80
N SER A 700 29.30 -56.61 -12.61
CA SER A 700 29.99 -57.88 -12.71
C SER A 700 31.49 -57.63 -12.69
N PHE A 701 32.23 -58.46 -11.97
CA PHE A 701 33.68 -58.32 -11.81
C PHE A 701 34.39 -59.55 -12.33
N GLY A 702 35.44 -59.34 -13.13
CA GLY A 702 36.27 -60.45 -13.61
C GLY A 702 36.98 -61.14 -12.46
N ARG A 703 37.01 -62.48 -12.47
CA ARG A 703 37.70 -63.28 -11.45
C ARG A 703 39.21 -63.33 -11.62
N THR A 704 39.70 -62.95 -12.79
CA THR A 704 41.12 -62.80 -13.07
C THR A 704 41.45 -61.32 -13.15
N ILE A 705 42.27 -60.85 -12.22
CA ILE A 705 42.66 -59.45 -12.11
C ILE A 705 44.16 -59.36 -12.40
N ASN A 706 44.52 -58.58 -13.42
CA ASN A 706 45.90 -58.22 -13.67
C ASN A 706 46.16 -56.90 -12.95
N LEU A 707 46.97 -56.96 -11.89
CA LEU A 707 47.39 -55.82 -11.09
C LEU A 707 48.75 -55.32 -11.60
N PRO A 708 48.79 -54.33 -12.52
CA PRO A 708 50.05 -53.76 -12.97
C PRO A 708 50.64 -52.87 -11.87
N PHE A 709 51.96 -52.91 -11.73
CA PHE A 709 52.71 -52.03 -10.86
C PHE A 709 54.07 -51.68 -11.47
N SER A 710 54.62 -50.52 -11.12
CA SER A 710 55.96 -50.13 -11.55
C SER A 710 57.01 -50.85 -10.73
N ASN A 711 58.02 -51.41 -11.40
CA ASN A 711 59.21 -52.02 -10.77
C ASN A 711 59.92 -51.04 -9.84
N CYS A 712 59.83 -49.73 -10.12
CA CYS A 712 60.42 -48.69 -9.29
C CYS A 712 59.85 -48.65 -7.87
N TYR A 713 58.67 -49.22 -7.64
CA TYR A 713 58.08 -49.28 -6.30
C TYR A 713 58.74 -50.31 -5.37
N ALA A 714 59.48 -51.26 -5.93
CA ALA A 714 60.29 -52.23 -5.18
C ALA A 714 61.72 -51.71 -4.90
N MET A 715 62.04 -50.48 -5.31
CA MET A 715 63.33 -49.80 -5.04
C MET A 715 63.35 -49.17 -3.64
N ASN A 716 64.51 -48.65 -3.20
CA ASN A 716 64.76 -48.05 -1.87
C ASN A 716 64.99 -49.06 -0.73
N VAL A 717 65.59 -50.20 -1.08
CA VAL A 717 66.06 -51.22 -0.14
C VAL A 717 67.54 -51.05 0.17
N SER A 718 68.02 -51.72 1.22
CA SER A 718 69.42 -51.65 1.67
C SER A 718 70.41 -52.09 0.59
N ASP A 719 70.08 -53.16 -0.13
CA ASP A 719 70.86 -53.74 -1.22
C ASP A 719 69.93 -54.48 -2.19
N VAL A 720 69.82 -54.00 -3.42
CA VAL A 720 68.94 -54.59 -4.45
C VAL A 720 69.40 -55.97 -4.94
N SER A 721 70.66 -56.34 -4.71
CA SER A 721 71.21 -57.63 -5.14
C SER A 721 70.86 -58.78 -4.19
N THR A 722 70.61 -58.48 -2.91
CA THR A 722 70.35 -59.47 -1.86
C THR A 722 68.98 -59.36 -1.21
N GLU A 723 68.29 -58.22 -1.33
CA GLU A 723 66.97 -58.02 -0.72
C GLU A 723 65.86 -58.77 -1.46
N THR A 724 64.83 -59.16 -0.70
CA THR A 724 63.53 -59.62 -1.23
C THR A 724 62.43 -58.67 -0.77
N VAL A 725 61.52 -58.33 -1.67
CA VAL A 725 60.40 -57.42 -1.37
C VAL A 725 59.08 -58.19 -1.36
N ASN A 726 58.32 -58.08 -0.27
CA ASN A 726 56.94 -58.57 -0.21
C ASN A 726 56.01 -57.50 -0.78
N LEU A 727 55.28 -57.85 -1.83
CA LEU A 727 54.12 -57.09 -2.30
C LEU A 727 52.89 -57.59 -1.53
N GLU A 728 52.50 -56.86 -0.49
CA GLU A 728 51.27 -57.12 0.27
C GLU A 728 50.07 -56.49 -0.45
N MET A 729 49.01 -57.26 -0.66
CA MET A 729 47.77 -56.87 -1.32
C MET A 729 46.57 -57.15 -0.41
N ASP A 730 45.84 -56.11 -0.05
CA ASP A 730 44.53 -56.17 0.57
C ASP A 730 43.46 -56.11 -0.53
N ILE A 731 42.85 -57.24 -0.83
CA ILE A 731 41.84 -57.38 -1.90
C ILE A 731 40.46 -57.23 -1.26
N TYR A 732 39.79 -56.12 -1.53
CA TYR A 732 38.49 -55.73 -0.99
C TYR A 732 37.35 -56.12 -1.93
N ASN A 733 36.28 -56.64 -1.34
CA ASN A 733 34.98 -56.76 -1.99
C ASN A 733 34.20 -55.43 -1.90
N SER A 734 33.02 -55.34 -2.53
CA SER A 734 32.22 -54.11 -2.48
C SER A 734 31.63 -53.82 -1.10
N ALA A 735 31.49 -54.85 -0.23
CA ALA A 735 31.11 -54.69 1.17
C ALA A 735 32.21 -54.11 2.07
N GLY A 736 33.42 -53.92 1.53
CA GLY A 736 34.58 -53.38 2.23
C GLY A 736 35.29 -54.40 3.12
N LEU A 737 34.94 -55.68 3.02
CA LEU A 737 35.69 -56.77 3.60
C LEU A 737 36.86 -57.13 2.69
N TYR A 738 37.98 -57.56 3.27
CA TYR A 738 39.16 -57.87 2.49
C TYR A 738 39.85 -59.14 2.94
N ILE A 739 40.61 -59.69 2.00
CA ILE A 739 41.59 -60.74 2.25
C ILE A 739 42.99 -60.22 1.94
N ARG A 740 43.94 -60.51 2.84
CA ARG A 740 45.36 -60.17 2.61
C ARG A 740 46.04 -61.33 1.89
N ARG A 741 46.81 -60.97 0.88
CA ARG A 741 47.69 -61.85 0.11
C ARG A 741 49.03 -61.19 -0.08
N GLU A 742 50.07 -61.99 -0.25
CA GLU A 742 51.40 -61.48 -0.51
C GLU A 742 52.10 -62.29 -1.58
N VAL A 743 52.95 -61.61 -2.35
CA VAL A 743 53.81 -62.21 -3.37
C VAL A 743 55.22 -61.71 -3.14
N GLN A 744 56.19 -62.62 -3.15
CA GLN A 744 57.60 -62.27 -3.00
C GLN A 744 58.19 -61.90 -4.36
N ILE A 745 58.86 -60.76 -4.40
CA ILE A 745 59.64 -60.31 -5.54
C ILE A 745 61.11 -60.55 -5.20
N THR A 746 61.65 -61.64 -5.75
CA THR A 746 63.05 -62.04 -5.60
C THR A 746 63.87 -61.60 -6.80
N ASN A 747 65.18 -61.40 -6.62
CA ASN A 747 66.11 -61.00 -7.69
C ASN A 747 65.71 -59.65 -8.32
N LEU A 748 65.68 -58.59 -7.51
CA LEU A 748 65.31 -57.25 -7.94
C LEU A 748 66.18 -56.76 -9.12
N THR A 749 67.46 -57.15 -9.16
CA THR A 749 68.37 -56.80 -10.26
C THR A 749 67.93 -57.29 -11.64
N SER A 750 67.02 -58.27 -11.72
CA SER A 750 66.44 -58.78 -12.97
C SER A 750 65.23 -57.98 -13.47
N LEU A 751 64.69 -57.07 -12.65
CA LEU A 751 63.59 -56.19 -13.05
C LEU A 751 64.13 -55.05 -13.92
N LYS A 752 63.50 -54.85 -15.08
CA LYS A 752 63.75 -53.69 -15.94
C LYS A 752 63.54 -52.41 -15.13
N GLY A 753 64.38 -51.40 -15.36
CA GLY A 753 64.37 -50.12 -14.65
C GLY A 753 65.21 -50.07 -13.37
N ILE A 754 65.54 -51.22 -12.74
CA ILE A 754 66.30 -51.25 -11.48
C ILE A 754 67.80 -50.95 -11.69
N ASN A 755 68.37 -51.44 -12.80
CA ASN A 755 69.75 -51.18 -13.21
C ASN A 755 69.85 -50.42 -14.55
N ASP A 756 68.71 -50.04 -15.13
CA ASP A 756 68.67 -49.40 -16.43
C ASP A 756 68.77 -47.89 -16.26
N TYR A 757 69.88 -47.32 -16.71
CA TYR A 757 70.09 -45.88 -16.78
C TYR A 757 70.04 -45.46 -18.24
N PHE A 758 69.19 -44.49 -18.57
CA PHE A 758 69.05 -44.00 -19.93
C PHE A 758 69.55 -42.56 -20.04
N GLY A 759 70.14 -42.22 -21.18
CA GLY A 759 70.36 -40.83 -21.55
C GLY A 759 69.06 -40.16 -22.02
N PRO A 760 69.06 -38.85 -22.25
CA PRO A 760 67.89 -38.12 -22.73
C PRO A 760 67.33 -38.69 -24.04
N GLN A 761 66.00 -38.73 -24.14
CA GLN A 761 65.29 -39.36 -25.27
C GLN A 761 64.69 -38.30 -26.19
N ASN A 762 64.41 -38.65 -27.45
CA ASN A 762 63.71 -37.78 -28.41
C ASN A 762 64.27 -36.33 -28.48
N ILE A 763 65.59 -36.23 -28.59
CA ILE A 763 66.30 -34.95 -28.68
C ILE A 763 65.88 -34.23 -29.96
N ARG A 764 65.41 -32.98 -29.80
CA ARG A 764 64.88 -32.13 -30.86
C ARG A 764 65.50 -30.74 -30.78
N ILE A 765 65.68 -30.10 -31.92
CA ILE A 765 66.25 -28.74 -32.02
C ILE A 765 65.29 -27.83 -32.78
N ASP A 766 65.07 -26.63 -32.25
CA ASP A 766 64.29 -25.58 -32.89
C ASP A 766 65.18 -24.57 -33.66
N ASP A 767 64.59 -23.74 -34.50
CA ASP A 767 65.28 -22.74 -35.33
C ASP A 767 65.97 -21.63 -34.52
N THR A 768 65.71 -21.55 -33.20
CA THR A 768 66.41 -20.70 -32.23
C THR A 768 67.65 -21.36 -31.59
N PHE A 769 68.04 -22.55 -32.06
CA PHE A 769 69.09 -23.39 -31.45
C PHE A 769 68.79 -23.83 -30.00
N LYS A 770 67.52 -23.80 -29.62
CA LYS A 770 67.03 -24.44 -28.41
C LYS A 770 66.94 -25.95 -28.65
N ILE A 771 67.67 -26.72 -27.86
CA ILE A 771 67.61 -28.18 -27.84
C ILE A 771 66.69 -28.60 -26.71
N MET A 772 65.78 -29.52 -27.00
CA MET A 772 64.83 -30.08 -26.05
C MET A 772 64.90 -31.61 -26.09
N TRP A 773 64.49 -32.27 -25.02
CA TRP A 773 64.46 -33.73 -24.93
C TRP A 773 63.31 -34.20 -24.05
N ASP A 774 62.99 -35.48 -24.14
CA ASP A 774 62.11 -36.16 -23.21
C ASP A 774 62.95 -36.73 -22.06
N GLN A 775 62.45 -36.60 -20.83
CA GLN A 775 63.15 -37.14 -19.66
C GLN A 775 63.30 -38.65 -19.78
N ALA A 776 64.49 -39.13 -19.47
CA ALA A 776 64.83 -40.54 -19.48
C ALA A 776 63.97 -41.30 -18.45
N PRO A 777 63.33 -42.42 -18.82
CA PRO A 777 62.62 -43.24 -17.84
C PRO A 777 63.65 -43.85 -16.88
N SER A 778 63.50 -43.64 -15.57
CA SER A 778 64.38 -44.24 -14.56
C SER A 778 63.67 -44.43 -13.23
N CYS A 779 64.06 -45.45 -12.48
CA CYS A 779 63.63 -45.62 -11.09
C CYS A 779 64.42 -44.77 -10.10
N TYR A 780 65.50 -44.11 -10.55
CA TYR A 780 66.30 -43.19 -9.74
C TYR A 780 65.94 -41.74 -10.05
N ASN A 781 66.05 -40.87 -9.05
CA ASN A 781 65.81 -39.44 -9.23
C ASN A 781 66.90 -38.82 -10.11
N ILE A 782 66.49 -38.14 -11.19
CA ILE A 782 67.37 -37.31 -12.00
C ILE A 782 67.78 -36.08 -11.16
N GLN A 783 69.07 -35.78 -11.09
CA GLN A 783 69.62 -34.62 -10.36
C GLN A 783 70.00 -33.47 -11.28
N GLY A 784 70.16 -33.75 -12.58
CA GLY A 784 70.65 -32.76 -13.52
C GLY A 784 71.12 -33.37 -14.83
N PHE A 785 71.74 -32.54 -15.65
CA PHE A 785 72.26 -32.91 -16.97
C PHE A 785 73.64 -32.29 -17.20
N GLN A 786 74.51 -33.01 -17.89
CA GLN A 786 75.80 -32.48 -18.36
C GLN A 786 75.80 -32.50 -19.88
N PHE A 787 76.33 -31.48 -20.55
CA PHE A 787 76.41 -31.49 -22.01
C PHE A 787 77.75 -31.00 -22.53
N ALA A 788 78.19 -31.58 -23.64
CA ALA A 788 79.38 -31.17 -24.39
C ALA A 788 79.01 -30.98 -25.87
N LEU A 789 79.29 -29.79 -26.41
CA LEU A 789 79.07 -29.44 -27.81
C LEU A 789 80.42 -29.35 -28.52
N SER A 790 80.58 -30.04 -29.65
CA SER A 790 81.77 -30.01 -30.50
C SER A 790 81.47 -29.79 -31.98
N LYS A 791 82.35 -29.11 -32.72
CA LYS A 791 82.29 -29.07 -34.20
C LYS A 791 82.67 -30.44 -34.80
N ALA A 792 82.25 -30.70 -36.03
CA ALA A 792 82.57 -31.96 -36.75
C ALA A 792 84.07 -32.29 -36.89
N ASN A 793 84.96 -31.30 -36.70
CA ASN A 793 86.42 -31.49 -36.64
C ASN A 793 86.94 -31.94 -35.26
N GLY A 794 86.06 -32.20 -34.29
CA GLY A 794 86.40 -32.64 -32.94
C GLY A 794 86.70 -31.52 -31.95
N GLN A 795 86.64 -30.24 -32.36
CA GLN A 795 86.85 -29.12 -31.44
C GLN A 795 85.64 -28.94 -30.51
N VAL A 796 85.82 -29.14 -29.20
CA VAL A 796 84.81 -28.86 -28.18
C VAL A 796 84.65 -27.35 -27.99
N LEU A 797 83.43 -26.85 -28.16
CA LEU A 797 83.07 -25.44 -28.05
C LEU A 797 82.48 -25.08 -26.68
N GLN A 798 81.68 -25.99 -26.11
CA GLN A 798 81.00 -25.75 -24.83
C GLN A 798 80.91 -27.05 -24.03
N ASN A 799 81.15 -26.97 -22.72
CA ASN A 799 80.92 -28.06 -21.77
C ASN A 799 80.35 -27.46 -20.49
N SER A 800 79.16 -27.88 -20.08
CA SER A 800 78.49 -27.34 -18.90
C SER A 800 77.69 -28.41 -18.17
N THR A 801 77.47 -28.20 -16.87
CA THR A 801 76.66 -29.06 -16.01
C THR A 801 75.53 -28.25 -15.39
N ILE A 802 74.33 -28.82 -15.41
CA ILE A 802 73.09 -28.22 -14.95
C ILE A 802 72.58 -29.09 -13.82
N TYR A 803 72.58 -28.56 -12.60
CA TYR A 803 72.12 -29.26 -11.39
C TYR A 803 70.63 -29.02 -11.11
N GLU A 804 69.84 -28.93 -12.18
CA GLU A 804 68.40 -28.74 -12.12
C GLU A 804 67.72 -29.64 -13.17
N ILE A 805 66.53 -30.14 -12.83
CA ILE A 805 65.75 -30.96 -13.74
C ILE A 805 65.08 -30.06 -14.77
N GLN A 806 65.65 -30.02 -15.97
CA GLN A 806 65.07 -29.34 -17.12
C GLN A 806 65.04 -30.27 -18.34
N ASP A 807 64.27 -29.91 -19.35
CA ASP A 807 64.09 -30.67 -20.59
C ASP A 807 64.58 -29.90 -21.82
N TRP A 808 65.36 -28.83 -21.62
CA TRP A 808 65.92 -28.02 -22.69
C TRP A 808 67.24 -27.31 -22.33
N ILE A 809 67.99 -26.89 -23.35
CA ILE A 809 69.13 -25.93 -23.29
C ILE A 809 69.10 -25.03 -24.53
N ILE A 810 69.71 -23.84 -24.44
CA ILE A 810 69.98 -22.99 -25.61
C ILE A 810 71.48 -23.02 -25.88
N LEU A 811 71.85 -23.20 -27.14
CA LEU A 811 73.24 -23.16 -27.58
C LEU A 811 73.55 -21.82 -28.23
N ASP A 812 74.58 -21.13 -27.71
CA ASP A 812 75.02 -19.84 -28.23
C ASP A 812 76.27 -19.97 -29.10
N GLY A 813 76.47 -19.04 -30.04
CA GLY A 813 77.72 -18.93 -30.82
C GLY A 813 77.89 -19.94 -31.95
N LEU A 814 76.80 -20.48 -32.50
CA LEU A 814 76.85 -21.44 -33.62
C LEU A 814 76.99 -20.74 -34.99
N GLU A 815 78.00 -21.14 -35.76
CA GLU A 815 78.17 -20.75 -37.17
C GLU A 815 77.18 -21.48 -38.09
N GLY A 816 76.43 -20.72 -38.88
CA GLY A 816 75.48 -21.27 -39.86
C GLY A 816 76.17 -22.07 -40.97
N GLY A 817 75.60 -23.23 -41.32
CA GLY A 817 76.12 -24.18 -42.31
C GLY A 817 77.09 -25.22 -41.74
N ALA A 818 77.55 -25.07 -40.48
CA ALA A 818 78.46 -26.03 -39.85
C ALA A 818 77.71 -27.18 -39.15
N THR A 819 78.34 -28.36 -39.14
CA THR A 819 77.83 -29.56 -38.42
C THR A 819 78.42 -29.62 -37.02
N TYR A 820 77.55 -29.82 -36.02
CA TYR A 820 77.89 -29.95 -34.60
C TYR A 820 77.47 -31.31 -34.07
N SER A 821 78.18 -31.80 -33.06
CA SER A 821 77.85 -32.97 -32.25
C SER A 821 77.62 -32.53 -30.82
N LEU A 822 76.46 -32.86 -30.26
CA LEU A 822 76.11 -32.67 -28.86
C LEU A 822 76.12 -34.02 -28.16
N GLU A 823 76.90 -34.14 -27.08
CA GLU A 823 76.81 -35.25 -26.13
C GLU A 823 76.07 -34.75 -24.90
N LEU A 824 74.88 -35.27 -24.64
CA LEU A 824 74.04 -34.88 -23.50
C LEU A 824 73.91 -36.06 -22.52
N PHE A 825 74.32 -35.85 -21.28
CA PHE A 825 74.37 -36.84 -20.22
C PHE A 825 73.27 -36.57 -19.19
N THR A 826 72.50 -37.59 -18.81
CA THR A 826 71.62 -37.52 -17.63
C THR A 826 72.40 -37.88 -16.38
N LEU A 827 72.31 -37.05 -15.33
CA LEU A 827 72.92 -37.29 -14.03
C LEU A 827 71.86 -37.83 -13.06
N TYR A 828 72.06 -39.04 -12.56
CA TYR A 828 71.18 -39.65 -11.56
C TYR A 828 71.73 -39.50 -10.15
N GLY A 829 70.85 -39.38 -9.16
CA GLY A 829 71.22 -39.23 -7.74
C GLY A 829 70.56 -40.22 -6.81
N SER A 830 71.22 -40.40 -5.67
CA SER A 830 70.93 -41.34 -4.57
C SER A 830 71.11 -42.83 -4.88
N ASP A 831 72.28 -43.19 -5.44
CA ASP A 831 72.85 -44.52 -5.22
C ASP A 831 73.80 -44.41 -4.01
N LYS A 832 73.62 -45.25 -2.98
CA LYS A 832 74.40 -45.14 -1.74
C LYS A 832 75.84 -45.64 -1.91
N ASP A 833 76.11 -46.38 -2.99
CA ASP A 833 77.38 -47.07 -3.23
C ASP A 833 77.97 -46.85 -4.66
N ASN A 834 77.56 -45.80 -5.41
CA ASN A 834 78.19 -45.47 -6.71
C ASN A 834 78.38 -43.96 -6.94
N PRO A 835 79.47 -43.55 -7.64
CA PRO A 835 79.62 -42.19 -8.15
C PRO A 835 78.55 -41.86 -9.20
N ILE A 836 78.25 -40.57 -9.40
CA ILE A 836 77.24 -40.06 -10.36
C ILE A 836 77.34 -40.84 -11.67
N ARG A 837 76.32 -41.65 -11.98
CA ARG A 837 76.22 -42.35 -13.26
C ARG A 837 75.70 -41.36 -14.30
N SER A 838 76.55 -41.05 -15.29
CA SER A 838 76.23 -40.24 -16.45
C SER A 838 75.99 -41.15 -17.65
N VAL A 839 74.83 -41.06 -18.29
CA VAL A 839 74.55 -41.83 -19.53
C VAL A 839 74.42 -40.86 -20.71
N PRO A 840 75.27 -40.98 -21.75
CA PRO A 840 75.24 -40.09 -22.91
C PRO A 840 74.11 -40.41 -23.89
N SER A 841 73.59 -39.37 -24.51
CA SER A 841 72.88 -39.40 -25.79
C SER A 841 73.61 -38.48 -26.76
N ASN A 842 74.08 -39.04 -27.89
CA ASN A 842 74.83 -38.30 -28.89
C ASN A 842 73.90 -37.86 -30.02
N PHE A 843 73.95 -36.57 -30.36
CA PHE A 843 73.08 -35.96 -31.36
C PHE A 843 73.88 -35.03 -32.28
N THR A 844 73.87 -35.30 -33.58
CA THR A 844 74.51 -34.46 -34.59
C THR A 844 73.49 -33.65 -35.37
N PHE A 845 73.76 -32.35 -35.54
CA PHE A 845 72.89 -31.44 -36.30
C PHE A 845 73.70 -30.40 -37.08
N VAL A 846 73.07 -29.84 -38.11
CA VAL A 846 73.65 -28.74 -38.90
C VAL A 846 72.96 -27.45 -38.48
N ALA A 847 73.75 -26.45 -38.06
CA ALA A 847 73.18 -25.15 -37.71
C ALA A 847 72.68 -24.47 -38.99
N LYS A 848 71.39 -24.15 -39.09
CA LYS A 848 70.86 -23.42 -40.25
C LYS A 848 71.32 -21.96 -40.20
N THR A 849 71.64 -21.37 -41.35
CA THR A 849 71.92 -19.93 -41.45
C THR A 849 70.67 -19.13 -41.06
N GLN A 850 70.75 -18.33 -40.00
CA GLN A 850 69.68 -17.38 -39.65
C GLN A 850 69.52 -16.36 -40.79
N SER A 851 68.38 -16.42 -41.49
CA SER A 851 67.96 -15.32 -42.35
C SER A 851 67.53 -14.16 -41.46
N SER A 852 68.35 -13.11 -41.41
CA SER A 852 68.03 -11.85 -40.75
C SER A 852 66.77 -11.23 -41.35
N GLN A 853 65.63 -11.32 -40.67
CA GLN A 853 64.61 -10.28 -40.74
C GLN A 853 64.68 -9.47 -39.45
N GLY A 854 64.99 -8.20 -39.62
CA GLY A 854 65.56 -7.35 -38.58
C GLY A 854 64.59 -6.91 -37.50
N SER A 855 65.15 -6.61 -36.34
CA SER A 855 64.97 -5.33 -35.67
C SER A 855 66.11 -5.05 -34.69
N MET A 856 66.76 -3.92 -34.92
CA MET A 856 67.66 -3.19 -34.03
C MET A 856 67.04 -3.01 -32.62
N CYS A 857 67.79 -3.21 -31.53
CA CYS A 857 68.57 -2.14 -30.88
C CYS A 857 69.04 -2.49 -29.45
N ILE A 858 70.32 -2.16 -29.21
CA ILE A 858 70.96 -1.55 -28.02
C ILE A 858 71.37 -2.46 -26.85
N LEU A 859 72.70 -2.57 -26.74
CA LEU A 859 73.50 -2.90 -25.57
C LEU A 859 73.14 -2.08 -24.32
N GLN A 860 73.22 -2.72 -23.15
CA GLN A 860 73.97 -2.14 -22.04
C GLN A 860 74.65 -3.23 -21.21
N CYS A 861 75.98 -3.22 -21.24
CA CYS A 861 76.86 -3.87 -20.28
C CYS A 861 76.71 -3.24 -18.88
N ALA A 862 76.76 -4.05 -17.82
CA ALA A 862 77.52 -3.73 -16.63
C ALA A 862 77.76 -4.97 -15.76
N ASP A 863 79.04 -5.26 -15.57
CA ASP A 863 79.62 -6.20 -14.63
C ASP A 863 79.25 -5.95 -13.16
N ILE A 864 79.03 -7.04 -12.44
CA ILE A 864 79.76 -7.46 -11.21
C ILE A 864 80.03 -6.33 -10.18
N THR A 865 79.35 -6.30 -9.04
CA THR A 865 79.76 -6.94 -7.75
C THR A 865 79.02 -6.33 -6.53
N LYS A 866 78.82 -7.20 -5.52
CA LYS A 866 78.88 -6.97 -4.05
C LYS A 866 77.59 -6.64 -3.24
N ILE A 867 77.28 -7.64 -2.38
CA ILE A 867 77.30 -7.59 -0.90
C ILE A 867 75.96 -7.44 -0.14
N THR A 868 75.67 -8.51 0.65
CA THR A 868 74.92 -8.59 1.94
C THR A 868 73.45 -8.15 1.96
N GLY A 869 72.51 -8.76 2.69
CA GLY A 869 72.55 -9.68 3.84
C GLY A 869 71.43 -9.25 4.81
N PHE A 870 70.62 -10.21 5.30
CA PHE A 870 69.53 -10.09 6.31
C PHE A 870 68.28 -9.28 5.85
N LEU A 871 67.04 -9.57 6.25
CA LEU A 871 66.49 -10.25 7.43
C LEU A 871 65.03 -10.69 7.16
N LEU A 872 64.58 -11.67 7.95
CA LEU A 872 63.20 -12.04 8.35
C LEU A 872 62.09 -10.97 8.19
N ILE A 873 60.85 -11.41 7.89
CA ILE A 873 59.63 -11.29 8.73
C ILE A 873 58.38 -11.91 8.06
N VAL A 874 57.74 -12.81 8.83
CA VAL A 874 56.34 -13.23 8.99
C VAL A 874 55.24 -12.43 8.25
N PHE A 875 54.20 -13.11 7.72
CA PHE A 875 52.78 -12.82 8.04
C PHE A 875 51.80 -13.95 7.70
N VAL A 876 50.82 -14.07 8.60
CA VAL A 876 49.66 -14.96 8.69
C VAL A 876 48.45 -14.29 8.00
N GLN A 877 47.67 -15.09 7.24
CA GLN A 877 46.19 -15.14 7.10
C GLN A 877 45.34 -13.83 7.06
N LEU A 878 44.49 -13.70 6.01
CA LEU A 878 43.00 -13.59 6.05
C LEU A 878 42.38 -12.77 4.89
N ILE A 879 41.37 -13.38 4.25
CA ILE A 879 40.08 -12.87 3.73
C ILE A 879 40.06 -11.76 2.65
N GLY A 880 39.32 -12.05 1.57
CA GLY A 880 38.35 -11.11 0.98
C GLY A 880 38.54 -10.81 -0.51
N TYR A 881 37.94 -11.61 -1.39
CA TYR A 881 36.88 -11.22 -2.34
C TYR A 881 36.29 -12.47 -3.01
#